data_AF-A0A426V7R8-F1
#
_entry.id   AF-A0A426V7R8-F1
#
_cell.length_a   1.000
_cell.length_b   1.000
_cell.length_c   1.000
_cell.angle_alpha   90.00
_cell.angle_beta   90.00
_cell.angle_gamma   90.00
#
_symmetry.space_group_name_H-M   'P 1'
#
loop_
_entity.id
_entity.type
_entity.pdbx_description
1 polymer ?
#
loop_
_entity_poly.entity_id
_entity_poly.type
_entity_poly.pdbx_seq_one_letter_code
_entity_poly.pdbx_strand_id
1 'polypeptide(L)'
;MRLTPDSGTLLMRGRAHWLRGAFMDTTLADDIVTLAPAVPPVSNAPAPPAAPWAGLAFDAHCRLFHALPTPSAIEYVLWGATTQLGVHDVAPHPFTVTGPETEDNGQPLPGADLPLRPEALAAGEQDLLYVADPDRPAIWVVDTWKQEVTRRIDMGQAPLDLASCGGDVFVLLADGSTWQLAPCEEPRRLPWPQIAGAARLTVARGVDGRRLAWVLAAPGTPNARLYALHLDDPKPYAVPDARDLLAGEDDAEFGTLLVLAMRPGDEFVRLRWRGKQPALLPGLSAPFYDGAAIALAPDGRVAYWTSQGLRHAAPARAHYKPRGVLMGHALDSGQDQTTWGRVLIEACLPAGTQLRLWTFTRDDIDHDDPWPRMPPAGQALSDIALPGDTPLPSSYTWLQQAGEPARLHRDDSQRPLSRPVAEGFALYEAPVLAPPGRFLWLVFELTGTRGKSPRLRSARVDYPGHSLLRQLPRTLWREPAARDFLYRFLMPMAAMLDEWDGVSSQRHRLLDGRIAPGEALPWLASFMGLAMDPCWPEAVQRAMVREAAPLFRTRGTVPSLRRMIEILSEGAEVIILEHFRLRGGGVAGNPQVNQSQAVLGVGFRVGGLLGEPESRPMADAGPVDFDGHAHRFTVTVVAALSDAQLACVRRLIEVHKPAHTAFEVCTARSGIRVGLGSQVGMGTVVGASGGFQPAVVGPAALGHGFVLGGRP
;
A
#
# COMPACT_ATOMS: atom_id res chain seq x y z
N MET A 1 -9.66 41.91 12.27
CA MET A 1 -9.52 40.72 13.14
C MET A 1 -8.30 39.98 12.62
N ARG A 2 -7.18 39.94 13.37
CA ARG A 2 -5.97 39.23 12.90
C ARG A 2 -6.26 37.73 12.94
N LEU A 3 -6.15 37.06 11.79
CA LEU A 3 -6.34 35.62 11.66
C LEU A 3 -5.09 34.83 12.12
N THR A 4 -3.96 35.51 12.24
CA THR A 4 -2.69 34.93 12.67
C THR A 4 -2.53 35.07 14.19
N PRO A 5 -2.24 33.96 14.92
CA PRO A 5 -2.01 34.01 16.36
C PRO A 5 -0.71 34.77 16.69
N ASP A 6 -0.69 35.41 17.86
CA ASP A 6 0.45 36.23 18.32
C ASP A 6 1.73 35.40 18.58
N SER A 7 1.59 34.09 18.73
CA SER A 7 2.68 33.11 18.79
C SER A 7 2.22 31.77 18.21
N GLY A 8 3.15 31.01 17.65
CA GLY A 8 2.87 29.72 17.03
C GLY A 8 4.06 29.16 16.27
N THR A 9 3.76 28.26 15.35
CA THR A 9 4.77 27.58 14.53
C THR A 9 4.31 27.55 13.08
N LEU A 10 5.20 27.86 12.15
CA LEU A 10 4.94 27.73 10.72
C LEU A 10 5.59 26.45 10.19
N LEU A 11 4.86 25.67 9.40
CA LEU A 11 5.29 24.37 8.91
C LEU A 11 5.38 24.36 7.37
N MET A 12 6.54 24.02 6.85
CA MET A 12 6.75 23.64 5.45
C MET A 12 6.77 22.12 5.35
N ARG A 13 5.74 21.54 4.74
CA ARG A 13 5.63 20.08 4.56
C ARG A 13 4.73 19.74 3.37
N GLY A 14 5.11 18.70 2.64
CA GLY A 14 4.33 18.15 1.55
C GLY A 14 4.36 18.98 0.28
N ARG A 15 3.83 18.42 -0.82
CA ARG A 15 3.90 18.99 -2.17
C ARG A 15 3.40 20.43 -2.24
N ALA A 16 2.27 20.74 -1.60
CA ALA A 16 1.66 22.07 -1.66
C ALA A 16 2.56 23.18 -1.09
N HIS A 17 3.39 22.90 -0.08
CA HIS A 17 4.31 23.88 0.50
C HIS A 17 5.63 23.91 -0.27
N TRP A 18 6.13 22.75 -0.70
CA TRP A 18 7.40 22.65 -1.41
C TRP A 18 7.34 23.24 -2.81
N LEU A 19 6.24 23.05 -3.56
CA LEU A 19 6.08 23.60 -4.91
C LEU A 19 5.96 25.13 -4.94
N ARG A 20 5.75 25.79 -3.79
CA ARG A 20 5.85 27.25 -3.67
C ARG A 20 7.30 27.74 -3.65
N GLY A 21 8.28 26.84 -3.59
CA GLY A 21 9.71 27.17 -3.62
C GLY A 21 10.30 27.28 -5.02
N ALA A 22 11.62 27.41 -5.10
CA ALA A 22 12.42 27.14 -6.29
C ALA A 22 13.37 25.96 -6.06
N PHE A 23 13.51 25.12 -7.09
CA PHE A 23 14.36 23.93 -7.09
C PHE A 23 15.51 24.09 -8.07
N MET A 24 16.75 23.95 -7.60
CA MET A 24 17.96 23.95 -8.41
C MET A 24 18.71 22.63 -8.20
N ASP A 25 18.81 21.80 -9.23
CA ASP A 25 19.41 20.45 -9.14
C ASP A 25 18.81 19.59 -7.99
N THR A 26 17.58 19.89 -7.59
CA THR A 26 16.78 19.16 -6.60
C THR A 26 15.46 18.72 -7.22
N THR A 27 14.92 17.59 -6.76
CA THR A 27 13.61 17.10 -7.16
C THR A 27 12.74 16.80 -5.93
N LEU A 28 11.44 16.69 -6.17
CA LEU A 28 10.44 16.35 -5.16
C LEU A 28 9.86 14.98 -5.50
N ALA A 29 10.24 13.95 -4.76
CA ALA A 29 9.74 12.59 -4.91
C ALA A 29 9.00 12.21 -3.63
N ASP A 30 7.73 11.81 -3.76
CA ASP A 30 6.87 11.36 -2.65
C ASP A 30 6.88 12.34 -1.45
N ASP A 31 6.63 13.62 -1.72
CA ASP A 31 6.64 14.73 -0.73
C ASP A 31 7.98 15.01 -0.05
N ILE A 32 9.05 14.38 -0.52
CA ILE A 32 10.39 14.47 0.03
C ILE A 32 11.31 15.15 -0.99
N VAL A 33 11.98 16.21 -0.55
CA VAL A 33 12.98 16.90 -1.38
C VAL A 33 14.29 16.14 -1.33
N THR A 34 14.83 15.86 -2.52
CA THR A 34 16.12 15.17 -2.72
C THR A 34 16.92 15.86 -3.81
N LEU A 35 18.19 15.48 -3.97
CA LEU A 35 18.99 15.86 -5.13
C LEU A 35 18.37 15.26 -6.39
N ALA A 36 18.41 15.99 -7.49
CA ALA A 36 17.87 15.51 -8.75
C ALA A 36 18.64 14.26 -9.20
N PRO A 37 17.94 13.23 -9.72
CA PRO A 37 18.60 12.11 -10.35
C PRO A 37 19.40 12.64 -11.55
N ALA A 38 20.67 12.24 -11.62
CA ALA A 38 21.51 12.47 -12.77
C ALA A 38 21.27 11.34 -13.78
N VAL A 39 21.20 11.69 -15.06
CA VAL A 39 21.22 10.69 -16.14
C VAL A 39 22.50 9.86 -15.97
N PRO A 40 22.42 8.51 -15.92
CA PRO A 40 23.61 7.68 -15.85
C PRO A 40 24.51 8.00 -17.05
N PRO A 41 25.84 8.01 -16.88
CA PRO A 41 26.74 8.21 -18.00
C PRO A 41 26.44 7.17 -19.08
N VAL A 42 26.22 7.62 -20.32
CA VAL A 42 25.99 6.72 -21.45
C VAL A 42 27.18 5.78 -21.55
N SER A 43 26.94 4.48 -21.45
CA SER A 43 27.97 3.49 -21.70
C SER A 43 28.35 3.58 -23.17
N ASN A 44 29.61 3.97 -23.43
CA ASN A 44 30.20 3.96 -24.78
C ASN A 44 30.65 2.55 -25.19
N ALA A 45 30.41 1.54 -24.35
CA ALA A 45 30.71 0.16 -24.70
C ALA A 45 29.70 -0.33 -25.75
N PRO A 46 30.14 -1.13 -26.74
CA PRO A 46 29.22 -1.75 -27.69
C PRO A 46 28.23 -2.64 -26.92
N ALA A 47 26.93 -2.37 -27.10
CA ALA A 47 25.89 -3.18 -26.50
C ALA A 47 25.93 -4.61 -27.08
N PRO A 48 25.67 -5.65 -26.26
CA PRO A 48 25.45 -6.99 -26.78
C PRO A 48 24.33 -6.99 -27.84
N PRO A 49 24.39 -7.92 -28.82
CA PRO A 49 23.31 -8.08 -29.78
C PRO A 49 22.01 -8.39 -29.05
N ALA A 50 20.97 -7.61 -29.34
CA ALA A 50 19.65 -7.83 -28.75
C ALA A 50 18.99 -9.07 -29.33
N ALA A 51 18.33 -9.85 -28.48
CA ALA A 51 17.47 -10.95 -28.90
C ALA A 51 16.27 -10.44 -29.73
N PRO A 52 15.67 -11.30 -30.58
CA PRO A 52 14.38 -11.00 -31.19
C PRO A 52 13.31 -10.77 -30.10
N TRP A 53 12.26 -10.03 -30.45
CA TRP A 53 11.16 -9.80 -29.52
C TRP A 53 10.44 -11.10 -29.17
N ALA A 54 10.12 -11.23 -27.88
CA ALA A 54 9.50 -12.40 -27.30
C ALA A 54 8.61 -11.94 -26.14
N GLY A 55 7.31 -11.84 -26.38
CA GLY A 55 6.33 -11.34 -25.41
C GLY A 55 6.33 -12.13 -24.09
N LEU A 56 6.02 -11.41 -23.00
CA LEU A 56 5.88 -11.95 -21.64
C LEU A 56 4.52 -11.58 -21.08
N ALA A 57 3.81 -12.55 -20.49
CA ALA A 57 2.50 -12.31 -19.86
C ALA A 57 2.31 -13.15 -18.60
N PHE A 58 1.83 -12.52 -17.52
CA PHE A 58 1.41 -13.21 -16.30
C PHE A 58 -0.09 -13.48 -16.31
N ASP A 59 -0.52 -14.67 -15.92
CA ASP A 59 -1.92 -14.98 -15.67
C ASP A 59 -2.33 -14.81 -14.20
N ALA A 60 -3.62 -15.02 -13.92
CA ALA A 60 -4.18 -14.97 -12.56
C ALA A 60 -3.64 -16.08 -11.63
N HIS A 61 -3.06 -17.14 -12.19
CA HIS A 61 -2.50 -18.27 -11.46
C HIS A 61 -1.00 -18.13 -11.21
N CYS A 62 -0.42 -16.95 -11.43
CA CYS A 62 1.00 -16.69 -11.23
C CYS A 62 1.90 -17.58 -12.11
N ARG A 63 1.47 -17.87 -13.34
CA ARG A 63 2.28 -18.47 -14.41
C ARG A 63 2.73 -17.35 -15.35
N LEU A 64 4.04 -17.31 -15.62
CA LEU A 64 4.61 -16.41 -16.62
C LEU A 64 4.76 -17.15 -17.94
N PHE A 65 4.04 -16.72 -18.97
CA PHE A 65 4.20 -17.20 -20.33
C PHE A 65 5.25 -16.39 -21.08
N HIS A 66 6.07 -17.06 -21.86
CA HIS A 66 7.12 -16.49 -22.69
C HIS A 66 7.01 -17.04 -24.11
N ALA A 67 6.95 -16.16 -25.11
CA ALA A 67 6.87 -16.54 -26.51
C ALA A 67 8.27 -16.79 -27.07
N LEU A 68 8.51 -17.95 -27.70
CA LEU A 68 9.78 -18.22 -28.35
C LEU A 68 9.72 -17.83 -29.83
N PRO A 69 10.84 -17.40 -30.43
CA PRO A 69 10.90 -17.03 -31.85
C PRO A 69 10.77 -18.24 -32.81
N THR A 70 10.58 -19.45 -32.27
CA THR A 70 10.34 -20.69 -33.02
C THR A 70 8.84 -20.98 -33.19
N PRO A 71 8.42 -21.69 -34.25
CA PRO A 71 7.00 -21.88 -34.53
C PRO A 71 6.24 -22.62 -33.42
N SER A 72 5.08 -22.07 -33.05
CA SER A 72 4.14 -22.64 -32.06
C SER A 72 4.75 -22.94 -30.69
N ALA A 73 5.89 -22.32 -30.35
CA ALA A 73 6.60 -22.59 -29.12
C ALA A 73 6.34 -21.48 -28.09
N ILE A 74 5.51 -21.78 -27.11
CA ILE A 74 5.36 -20.97 -25.91
C ILE A 74 5.94 -21.80 -24.76
N GLU A 75 6.55 -21.14 -23.80
CA GLU A 75 6.95 -21.77 -22.55
C GLU A 75 6.33 -21.02 -21.38
N TYR A 76 6.20 -21.68 -20.22
CA TYR A 76 5.72 -21.06 -19.00
C TYR A 76 6.62 -21.38 -17.81
N VAL A 77 6.70 -20.42 -16.89
CA VAL A 77 7.39 -20.56 -15.61
C VAL A 77 6.37 -20.47 -14.48
N LEU A 78 6.44 -21.39 -13.52
CA LEU A 78 5.57 -21.43 -12.34
C LEU A 78 6.04 -20.44 -11.27
N TRP A 79 5.92 -19.14 -11.54
CA TRP A 79 6.37 -18.10 -10.60
C TRP A 79 5.72 -18.24 -9.22
N GLY A 80 4.44 -18.65 -9.14
CA GLY A 80 3.77 -18.88 -7.85
C GLY A 80 4.39 -19.98 -6.97
N ALA A 81 5.19 -20.89 -7.54
CA ALA A 81 5.90 -21.91 -6.77
C ALA A 81 7.15 -21.31 -6.12
N THR A 82 7.16 -21.24 -4.80
CA THR A 82 8.30 -20.74 -4.02
C THR A 82 8.95 -21.86 -3.22
N THR A 83 10.29 -21.89 -3.22
CA THR A 83 11.06 -22.78 -2.35
C THR A 83 10.93 -22.34 -0.88
N GLN A 84 11.42 -23.17 0.08
CA GLN A 84 11.46 -22.80 1.50
C GLN A 84 12.25 -21.51 1.79
N LEU A 85 13.13 -21.10 0.87
CA LEU A 85 13.89 -19.85 0.94
C LEU A 85 13.18 -18.66 0.26
N GLY A 86 11.93 -18.84 -0.21
CA GLY A 86 11.16 -17.80 -0.89
C GLY A 86 11.64 -17.48 -2.31
N VAL A 87 12.46 -18.34 -2.92
CA VAL A 87 12.90 -18.18 -4.31
C VAL A 87 11.86 -18.81 -5.23
N HIS A 88 11.36 -18.03 -6.19
CA HIS A 88 10.43 -18.46 -7.22
C HIS A 88 11.07 -19.48 -8.17
N ASP A 89 10.26 -20.39 -8.71
CA ASP A 89 10.69 -21.23 -9.82
C ASP A 89 11.05 -20.36 -11.04
N VAL A 90 12.13 -20.74 -11.71
CA VAL A 90 12.68 -20.07 -12.89
C VAL A 90 12.88 -21.04 -14.05
N ALA A 91 12.57 -22.33 -13.85
CA ALA A 91 12.68 -23.34 -14.88
C ALA A 91 11.52 -23.20 -15.89
N PRO A 92 11.82 -23.00 -17.19
CA PRO A 92 10.79 -22.96 -18.22
C PRO A 92 10.25 -24.37 -18.49
N HIS A 93 8.94 -24.45 -18.64
CA HIS A 93 8.20 -25.65 -19.04
C HIS A 93 7.55 -25.42 -20.40
N PRO A 94 7.58 -26.40 -21.32
CA PRO A 94 6.96 -26.25 -22.64
C PRO A 94 5.44 -26.11 -22.52
N PHE A 95 4.85 -25.18 -23.27
CA PHE A 95 3.41 -24.99 -23.42
C PHE A 95 3.02 -25.29 -24.87
N THR A 96 2.45 -26.47 -25.11
CA THR A 96 2.14 -26.93 -26.47
C THR A 96 0.71 -26.57 -26.83
N VAL A 97 0.53 -25.61 -27.73
CA VAL A 97 -0.81 -25.20 -28.18
C VAL A 97 -1.38 -26.23 -29.15
N THR A 98 -2.56 -26.76 -28.83
CA THR A 98 -3.30 -27.74 -29.63
C THR A 98 -4.53 -27.12 -30.28
N GLY A 99 -5.06 -27.79 -31.32
CA GLY A 99 -6.29 -27.38 -31.99
C GLY A 99 -7.53 -28.00 -31.33
N PRO A 100 -8.75 -27.51 -31.63
CA PRO A 100 -10.00 -27.96 -31.00
C PRO A 100 -10.42 -29.42 -31.30
N GLU A 101 -9.70 -30.17 -32.16
CA GLU A 101 -10.04 -31.54 -32.59
C GLU A 101 -8.96 -32.61 -32.27
N THR A 102 -8.10 -32.39 -31.27
CA THR A 102 -7.02 -33.34 -30.91
C THR A 102 -7.32 -34.13 -29.64
N GLU A 103 -8.11 -35.21 -29.75
CA GLU A 103 -8.52 -35.99 -28.56
C GLU A 103 -7.58 -37.11 -28.09
N ASP A 104 -6.47 -37.50 -28.75
CA ASP A 104 -5.83 -38.77 -28.34
C ASP A 104 -4.30 -38.84 -28.18
N ASN A 105 -3.50 -37.79 -28.49
CA ASN A 105 -2.03 -37.92 -28.34
C ASN A 105 -1.26 -36.63 -27.94
N GLY A 106 -1.94 -35.49 -27.71
CA GLY A 106 -1.27 -34.21 -27.40
C GLY A 106 -0.38 -33.67 -28.54
N GLN A 107 -0.38 -34.30 -29.72
CA GLN A 107 0.28 -33.80 -30.92
C GLN A 107 -0.75 -33.14 -31.84
N PRO A 108 -0.48 -31.92 -32.36
CA PRO A 108 -1.37 -31.26 -33.30
C PRO A 108 -1.53 -32.08 -34.58
N LEU A 109 -2.76 -32.23 -35.07
CA LEU A 109 -3.03 -32.83 -36.38
C LEU A 109 -2.25 -32.06 -37.47
N PRO A 110 -1.59 -32.73 -38.42
CA PRO A 110 -0.90 -32.06 -39.51
C PRO A 110 -1.90 -31.25 -40.36
N GLY A 111 -1.81 -29.93 -40.29
CA GLY A 111 -2.74 -28.99 -40.94
C GLY A 111 -3.67 -28.22 -40.00
N ALA A 112 -3.57 -28.43 -38.67
CA ALA A 112 -4.31 -27.63 -37.70
C ALA A 112 -3.93 -26.14 -37.78
N ASP A 113 -4.93 -25.26 -37.70
CA ASP A 113 -4.75 -23.82 -37.79
C ASP A 113 -4.23 -23.28 -36.45
N LEU A 114 -2.90 -23.12 -36.36
CA LEU A 114 -2.17 -22.77 -35.14
C LEU A 114 -1.30 -21.51 -35.36
N PRO A 115 -0.89 -20.82 -34.28
CA PRO A 115 0.05 -19.71 -34.36
C PRO A 115 1.40 -20.16 -34.93
N LEU A 116 1.87 -19.48 -35.97
CA LEU A 116 3.14 -19.72 -36.64
C LEU A 116 4.29 -18.99 -35.96
N ARG A 117 4.09 -17.76 -35.51
CA ARG A 117 5.13 -16.99 -34.82
C ARG A 117 4.51 -16.17 -33.69
N PRO A 118 4.44 -16.70 -32.45
CA PRO A 118 3.97 -15.91 -31.33
C PRO A 118 4.98 -14.78 -31.06
N GLU A 119 4.57 -13.52 -31.24
CA GLU A 119 5.45 -12.36 -30.99
C GLU A 119 5.10 -11.62 -29.70
N ALA A 120 3.81 -11.35 -29.47
CA ALA A 120 3.32 -10.71 -28.25
C ALA A 120 2.26 -11.57 -27.55
N LEU A 121 2.21 -11.49 -26.23
CA LEU A 121 1.32 -12.25 -25.36
C LEU A 121 0.57 -11.31 -24.42
N ALA A 122 -0.69 -11.61 -24.14
CA ALA A 122 -1.43 -10.98 -23.05
C ALA A 122 -2.37 -12.01 -22.39
N ALA A 123 -2.39 -12.04 -21.06
CA ALA A 123 -3.36 -12.84 -20.33
C ALA A 123 -4.65 -12.02 -20.11
N GLY A 124 -5.78 -12.63 -20.44
CA GLY A 124 -7.10 -12.06 -20.17
C GLY A 124 -7.71 -12.63 -18.88
N GLU A 125 -8.98 -12.31 -18.65
CA GLU A 125 -9.79 -13.02 -17.65
C GLU A 125 -10.14 -14.45 -18.11
N GLN A 126 -10.61 -15.29 -17.18
CA GLN A 126 -11.11 -16.65 -17.44
C GLN A 126 -10.07 -17.63 -18.00
N ASP A 127 -8.81 -17.52 -17.57
CA ASP A 127 -7.73 -18.45 -17.94
C ASP A 127 -7.44 -18.50 -19.45
N LEU A 128 -7.68 -17.38 -20.15
CA LEU A 128 -7.41 -17.21 -21.59
C LEU A 128 -6.10 -16.47 -21.84
N LEU A 129 -5.29 -17.01 -22.76
CA LEU A 129 -4.06 -16.40 -23.26
C LEU A 129 -4.29 -15.92 -24.70
N TYR A 130 -4.03 -14.64 -24.94
CA TYR A 130 -4.08 -14.02 -26.25
C TYR A 130 -2.67 -14.00 -26.84
N VAL A 131 -2.54 -14.51 -28.06
CA VAL A 131 -1.26 -14.63 -28.78
C VAL A 131 -1.36 -13.86 -30.08
N ALA A 132 -0.51 -12.85 -30.26
CA ALA A 132 -0.38 -12.10 -31.50
C ALA A 132 0.62 -12.79 -32.44
N ASP A 133 0.19 -13.02 -33.67
CA ASP A 133 1.00 -13.56 -34.75
C ASP A 133 1.12 -12.50 -35.87
N PRO A 134 2.29 -11.93 -36.14
CA PRO A 134 2.46 -10.94 -37.21
C PRO A 134 2.49 -11.58 -38.60
N ASP A 135 2.92 -12.86 -38.71
CA ASP A 135 3.06 -13.57 -39.98
C ASP A 135 1.70 -14.08 -40.50
N ARG A 136 0.75 -14.29 -39.57
CA ARG A 136 -0.68 -14.50 -39.86
C ARG A 136 -1.48 -13.41 -39.17
N PRO A 137 -2.03 -12.39 -39.86
CA PRO A 137 -2.60 -11.17 -39.27
C PRO A 137 -3.90 -11.42 -38.47
N ALA A 138 -3.75 -12.14 -37.36
CA ALA A 138 -4.80 -12.70 -36.53
C ALA A 138 -4.29 -12.85 -35.09
N ILE A 139 -5.23 -12.90 -34.16
CA ILE A 139 -4.98 -13.10 -32.73
C ILE A 139 -5.60 -14.43 -32.34
N TRP A 140 -4.81 -15.26 -31.68
CA TRP A 140 -5.20 -16.59 -31.22
C TRP A 140 -5.57 -16.51 -29.74
N VAL A 141 -6.77 -16.96 -29.40
CA VAL A 141 -7.24 -17.08 -28.02
C VAL A 141 -7.09 -18.54 -27.62
N VAL A 142 -6.28 -18.78 -26.60
CA VAL A 142 -5.91 -20.12 -26.12
C VAL A 142 -6.40 -20.31 -24.69
N ASP A 143 -7.09 -21.42 -24.42
CA ASP A 143 -7.43 -21.83 -23.07
C ASP A 143 -6.18 -22.38 -22.37
N THR A 144 -5.77 -21.76 -21.26
CA THR A 144 -4.51 -22.12 -20.58
C THR A 144 -4.59 -23.42 -19.76
N TRP A 145 -5.78 -23.97 -19.55
CA TRP A 145 -5.98 -25.27 -18.88
C TRP A 145 -5.96 -26.41 -19.89
N LYS A 146 -6.70 -26.26 -20.99
CA LYS A 146 -6.75 -27.27 -22.06
C LYS A 146 -5.57 -27.20 -23.02
N GLN A 147 -4.88 -26.06 -23.07
CA GLN A 147 -3.87 -25.70 -24.07
C GLN A 147 -4.42 -25.65 -25.50
N GLU A 148 -5.74 -25.49 -25.65
CA GLU A 148 -6.43 -25.51 -26.94
C GLU A 148 -6.78 -24.12 -27.44
N VAL A 149 -6.66 -23.89 -28.75
CA VAL A 149 -7.18 -22.69 -29.40
C VAL A 149 -8.71 -22.71 -29.34
N THR A 150 -9.29 -21.75 -28.62
CA THR A 150 -10.74 -21.57 -28.51
C THR A 150 -11.31 -20.65 -29.58
N ARG A 151 -10.54 -19.63 -30.00
CA ARG A 151 -10.98 -18.65 -30.99
C ARG A 151 -9.82 -18.07 -31.79
N ARG A 152 -10.04 -17.84 -33.09
CA ARG A 152 -9.19 -17.04 -33.96
C ARG A 152 -9.90 -15.73 -34.31
N ILE A 153 -9.19 -14.61 -34.20
CA ILE A 153 -9.71 -13.27 -34.52
C ILE A 153 -8.86 -12.69 -35.64
N ASP A 154 -9.40 -12.58 -36.84
CA ASP A 154 -8.69 -11.96 -37.97
C ASP A 154 -8.74 -10.42 -37.87
N MET A 155 -7.57 -9.77 -37.90
CA MET A 155 -7.44 -8.32 -37.73
C MET A 155 -7.19 -7.58 -39.05
N GLY A 156 -6.85 -8.30 -40.13
CA GLY A 156 -6.58 -7.74 -41.46
C GLY A 156 -5.26 -6.95 -41.59
N GLN A 157 -4.62 -6.62 -40.47
CA GLN A 157 -3.28 -6.03 -40.36
C GLN A 157 -2.47 -6.85 -39.35
N ALA A 158 -1.14 -6.83 -39.46
CA ALA A 158 -0.27 -7.54 -38.54
C ALA A 158 -0.39 -6.97 -37.10
N PRO A 159 -0.74 -7.80 -36.10
CA PRO A 159 -0.72 -7.40 -34.70
C PRO A 159 0.74 -7.35 -34.19
N LEU A 160 1.17 -6.18 -33.72
CA LEU A 160 2.55 -5.93 -33.29
C LEU A 160 2.75 -6.16 -31.80
N ASP A 161 1.78 -5.75 -30.97
CA ASP A 161 1.90 -5.87 -29.51
C ASP A 161 0.54 -6.03 -28.84
N LEU A 162 0.54 -6.63 -27.64
CA LEU A 162 -0.64 -6.85 -26.81
C LEU A 162 -0.42 -6.27 -25.42
N ALA A 163 -1.47 -5.67 -24.85
CA ALA A 163 -1.47 -5.17 -23.49
C ALA A 163 -2.73 -5.62 -22.74
N SER A 164 -2.59 -6.03 -21.49
CA SER A 164 -3.71 -6.40 -20.61
C SER A 164 -3.93 -5.32 -19.54
N CYS A 165 -5.18 -4.92 -19.29
CA CYS A 165 -5.51 -4.00 -18.20
C CYS A 165 -6.85 -4.35 -17.56
N GLY A 166 -6.79 -4.91 -16.35
CA GLY A 166 -7.97 -5.24 -15.54
C GLY A 166 -8.96 -6.15 -16.27
N GLY A 167 -8.45 -7.23 -16.87
CA GLY A 167 -9.19 -8.27 -17.58
C GLY A 167 -9.40 -8.04 -19.07
N ASP A 168 -9.39 -6.77 -19.51
CA ASP A 168 -9.47 -6.40 -20.92
C ASP A 168 -8.10 -6.57 -21.61
N VAL A 169 -8.13 -7.02 -22.87
CA VAL A 169 -6.94 -7.13 -23.73
C VAL A 169 -7.03 -6.10 -24.86
N PHE A 170 -5.91 -5.45 -25.13
CA PHE A 170 -5.73 -4.41 -26.13
C PHE A 170 -4.65 -4.84 -27.12
N VAL A 171 -4.86 -4.55 -28.41
CA VAL A 171 -3.90 -4.85 -29.48
C VAL A 171 -3.50 -3.59 -30.23
N LEU A 172 -2.22 -3.49 -30.56
CA LEU A 172 -1.66 -2.50 -31.50
C LEU A 172 -1.40 -3.18 -32.85
N LEU A 173 -1.96 -2.63 -33.92
CA LEU A 173 -1.74 -3.11 -35.28
C LEU A 173 -0.66 -2.30 -36.00
N ALA A 174 -0.10 -2.85 -37.07
CA ALA A 174 0.97 -2.22 -37.86
C ALA A 174 0.61 -0.88 -38.52
N ASP A 175 -0.69 -0.59 -38.70
CA ASP A 175 -1.18 0.71 -39.17
C ASP A 175 -1.23 1.78 -38.05
N GLY A 176 -0.83 1.41 -36.83
CA GLY A 176 -0.88 2.25 -35.64
C GLY A 176 -2.26 2.33 -34.99
N SER A 177 -3.25 1.56 -35.45
CA SER A 177 -4.57 1.48 -34.82
C SER A 177 -4.55 0.59 -33.58
N THR A 178 -5.34 0.97 -32.58
CA THR A 178 -5.51 0.22 -31.34
C THR A 178 -6.94 -0.31 -31.20
N TRP A 179 -7.07 -1.57 -30.82
CA TRP A 179 -8.36 -2.26 -30.68
C TRP A 179 -8.46 -2.92 -29.31
N GLN A 180 -9.69 -3.02 -28.78
CA GLN A 180 -10.01 -3.80 -27.59
C GLN A 180 -10.59 -5.15 -28.01
N LEU A 181 -10.16 -6.20 -27.34
CA LEU A 181 -10.59 -7.58 -27.55
C LEU A 181 -11.35 -8.05 -26.30
N ALA A 182 -12.40 -8.83 -26.55
CA ALA A 182 -13.12 -9.56 -25.52
C ALA A 182 -13.25 -11.04 -25.94
N PRO A 183 -13.44 -11.98 -24.99
CA PRO A 183 -13.47 -13.41 -25.28
C PRO A 183 -14.49 -13.80 -26.36
N CYS A 184 -15.70 -13.26 -26.28
CA CYS A 184 -16.82 -13.64 -27.16
C CYS A 184 -17.33 -12.52 -28.07
N GLU A 185 -16.94 -11.26 -27.83
CA GLU A 185 -17.44 -10.11 -28.61
C GLU A 185 -16.54 -9.81 -29.83
N GLU A 186 -17.04 -9.01 -30.77
CA GLU A 186 -16.23 -8.53 -31.89
C GLU A 186 -15.19 -7.49 -31.44
N PRO A 187 -13.99 -7.45 -32.06
CA PRO A 187 -12.98 -6.45 -31.76
C PRO A 187 -13.51 -5.03 -31.94
N ARG A 188 -13.31 -4.18 -30.92
CA ARG A 188 -13.77 -2.79 -30.94
C ARG A 188 -12.60 -1.83 -31.12
N ARG A 189 -12.64 -1.02 -32.18
CA ARG A 189 -11.63 0.03 -32.40
C ARG A 189 -11.73 1.11 -31.34
N LEU A 190 -10.59 1.50 -30.77
CA LEU A 190 -10.52 2.58 -29.79
C LEU A 190 -10.32 3.93 -30.47
N PRO A 191 -10.84 5.03 -29.88
CA PRO A 191 -10.75 6.38 -30.45
C PRO A 191 -9.37 7.05 -30.21
N TRP A 192 -8.31 6.28 -29.96
CA TRP A 192 -6.97 6.81 -29.76
C TRP A 192 -6.29 7.19 -31.09
N PRO A 193 -5.41 8.20 -31.10
CA PRO A 193 -4.73 8.64 -32.31
C PRO A 193 -3.75 7.57 -32.83
N GLN A 194 -3.70 7.42 -34.15
CA GLN A 194 -2.73 6.54 -34.80
C GLN A 194 -1.35 7.20 -34.85
N ILE A 195 -0.34 6.53 -34.32
CA ILE A 195 1.04 7.02 -34.31
C ILE A 195 1.88 6.21 -35.29
N ALA A 196 2.50 6.89 -36.26
CA ALA A 196 3.35 6.26 -37.24
C ALA A 196 4.61 5.65 -36.58
N GLY A 197 4.90 4.39 -36.92
CA GLY A 197 6.05 3.66 -36.37
C GLY A 197 5.89 3.21 -34.93
N ALA A 198 4.68 3.30 -34.36
CA ALA A 198 4.34 2.67 -33.08
C ALA A 198 4.48 1.15 -33.21
N ALA A 199 5.20 0.55 -32.27
CA ALA A 199 5.46 -0.88 -32.29
C ALA A 199 5.20 -1.56 -30.94
N ARG A 200 5.24 -0.82 -29.82
CA ARG A 200 4.92 -1.36 -28.49
C ARG A 200 3.80 -0.57 -27.83
N LEU A 201 2.96 -1.25 -27.06
CA LEU A 201 1.77 -0.71 -26.39
C LEU A 201 1.74 -1.13 -24.93
N THR A 202 1.42 -0.22 -24.04
CA THR A 202 1.03 -0.53 -22.66
C THR A 202 -0.19 0.26 -22.25
N VAL A 203 -1.04 -0.34 -21.42
CA VAL A 203 -2.30 0.25 -20.95
C VAL A 203 -2.40 0.10 -19.45
N ALA A 204 -2.67 1.19 -18.74
CA ALA A 204 -2.91 1.21 -17.30
C ALA A 204 -4.34 1.64 -16.97
N ARG A 205 -4.78 1.30 -15.75
CA ARG A 205 -6.03 1.79 -15.18
C ARG A 205 -5.76 3.14 -14.52
N GLY A 206 -6.47 4.17 -14.99
CA GLY A 206 -6.48 5.51 -14.39
C GLY A 206 -7.33 5.56 -13.13
N VAL A 207 -7.05 6.52 -12.24
CA VAL A 207 -7.79 6.74 -10.98
C VAL A 207 -9.27 7.02 -11.22
N ASP A 208 -9.59 7.74 -12.31
CA ASP A 208 -10.97 8.06 -12.72
C ASP A 208 -11.68 6.86 -13.40
N GLY A 209 -11.06 5.67 -13.42
CA GLY A 209 -11.56 4.48 -14.11
C GLY A 209 -11.31 4.48 -15.62
N ARG A 210 -10.79 5.58 -16.20
CA ARG A 210 -10.40 5.65 -17.62
C ARG A 210 -9.17 4.79 -17.91
N ARG A 211 -9.03 4.30 -19.14
CA ARG A 211 -7.83 3.59 -19.60
C ARG A 211 -6.79 4.60 -20.08
N LEU A 212 -5.57 4.52 -19.54
CA LEU A 212 -4.44 5.33 -19.95
C LEU A 212 -3.53 4.48 -20.83
N ALA A 213 -3.25 4.91 -22.05
CA ALA A 213 -2.40 4.17 -22.98
C ALA A 213 -1.15 4.95 -23.39
N TRP A 214 -0.06 4.22 -23.56
CA TRP A 214 1.20 4.72 -24.09
C TRP A 214 1.71 3.81 -25.19
N VAL A 215 2.30 4.42 -26.22
CA VAL A 215 2.98 3.70 -27.30
C VAL A 215 4.42 4.16 -27.46
N LEU A 216 5.27 3.21 -27.78
CA LEU A 216 6.67 3.45 -28.13
C LEU A 216 6.84 3.32 -29.64
N ALA A 217 7.29 4.40 -30.27
CA ALA A 217 7.59 4.45 -31.69
C ALA A 217 9.09 4.23 -31.94
N ALA A 218 9.41 3.47 -33.00
CA ALA A 218 10.76 3.11 -33.41
C ALA A 218 11.64 2.52 -32.28
N PRO A 219 11.17 1.45 -31.59
CA PRO A 219 11.88 0.86 -30.44
C PRO A 219 13.29 0.38 -30.82
N GLY A 220 14.23 0.55 -29.89
CA GLY A 220 15.64 0.15 -30.04
C GLY A 220 16.47 1.03 -30.96
N THR A 221 15.95 2.20 -31.35
CA THR A 221 16.66 3.19 -32.17
C THR A 221 16.96 4.46 -31.36
N PRO A 222 17.98 5.26 -31.74
CA PRO A 222 18.24 6.55 -31.09
C PRO A 222 17.10 7.56 -31.27
N ASN A 223 16.17 7.30 -32.19
CA ASN A 223 15.00 8.13 -32.46
C ASN A 223 13.74 7.64 -31.73
N ALA A 224 13.86 6.68 -30.80
CA ALA A 224 12.73 6.14 -30.06
C ALA A 224 11.99 7.25 -29.29
N ARG A 225 10.65 7.24 -29.43
CA ARG A 225 9.76 8.27 -28.87
C ARG A 225 8.56 7.64 -28.20
N LEU A 226 8.23 8.14 -27.02
CA LEU A 226 7.09 7.75 -26.22
C LEU A 226 5.92 8.73 -26.45
N TYR A 227 4.73 8.21 -26.68
CA TYR A 227 3.50 8.97 -26.88
C TYR A 227 2.41 8.52 -25.88
N ALA A 228 1.73 9.47 -25.26
CA ALA A 228 0.59 9.21 -24.37
C ALA A 228 -0.72 9.38 -25.15
N LEU A 229 -1.33 8.28 -25.59
CA LEU A 229 -2.48 8.26 -26.51
C LEU A 229 -3.78 8.82 -25.92
N HIS A 230 -3.88 8.86 -24.60
CA HIS A 230 -5.05 9.35 -23.88
C HIS A 230 -5.11 10.89 -23.80
N LEU A 231 -4.09 11.60 -24.30
CA LEU A 231 -4.05 13.05 -24.37
C LEU A 231 -4.56 13.54 -25.73
N ASP A 232 -5.30 14.65 -25.76
CA ASP A 232 -5.86 15.23 -27.01
C ASP A 232 -4.79 15.62 -28.05
N ASP A 233 -3.59 16.01 -27.57
CA ASP A 233 -2.41 16.33 -28.40
C ASP A 233 -1.18 15.57 -27.84
N PRO A 234 -0.93 14.32 -28.30
CA PRO A 234 0.13 13.48 -27.78
C PRO A 234 1.51 13.97 -28.28
N LYS A 235 2.16 14.83 -27.51
CA LYS A 235 3.52 15.30 -27.82
C LYS A 235 4.55 14.18 -27.62
N PRO A 236 5.51 14.01 -28.55
CA PRO A 236 6.56 13.00 -28.41
C PRO A 236 7.49 13.32 -27.23
N TYR A 237 7.76 12.33 -26.40
CA TYR A 237 8.82 12.37 -25.39
C TYR A 237 10.00 11.52 -25.85
N ALA A 238 11.19 12.13 -25.94
CA ALA A 238 12.39 11.45 -26.45
C ALA A 238 12.93 10.45 -25.42
N VAL A 239 13.03 9.18 -25.82
CA VAL A 239 13.53 8.07 -25.01
C VAL A 239 14.50 7.23 -25.85
N PRO A 240 15.68 7.81 -26.19
CA PRO A 240 16.61 7.19 -27.14
C PRO A 240 16.99 5.78 -26.68
N ASP A 241 17.00 4.84 -27.62
CA ASP A 241 17.36 3.43 -27.42
C ASP A 241 16.41 2.60 -26.52
N ALA A 242 15.26 3.15 -26.12
CA ALA A 242 14.23 2.36 -25.43
C ALA A 242 13.68 1.26 -26.36
N ARG A 243 13.65 0.00 -25.90
CA ARG A 243 13.17 -1.17 -26.65
C ARG A 243 11.77 -1.61 -26.26
N ASP A 244 11.40 -1.46 -24.99
CA ASP A 244 10.13 -1.91 -24.44
C ASP A 244 9.64 -0.96 -23.34
N LEU A 245 8.35 -0.99 -23.04
CA LEU A 245 7.70 -0.17 -22.03
C LEU A 245 6.67 -0.96 -21.21
N LEU A 246 6.57 -0.62 -19.92
CA LEU A 246 5.51 -1.08 -19.03
C LEU A 246 4.92 0.10 -18.27
N ALA A 247 3.61 0.07 -18.07
CA ALA A 247 2.91 0.94 -17.15
C ALA A 247 2.44 0.17 -15.91
N GLY A 248 2.68 0.76 -14.74
CA GLY A 248 1.98 0.38 -13.51
C GLY A 248 0.61 1.06 -13.45
N GLU A 249 -0.19 0.69 -12.44
CA GLU A 249 -1.46 1.36 -12.17
C GLU A 249 -1.25 2.85 -11.84
N ASP A 250 -2.25 3.66 -12.19
CA ASP A 250 -2.22 5.10 -11.92
C ASP A 250 -2.54 5.37 -10.44
N ASP A 251 -1.82 6.34 -9.88
CA ASP A 251 -1.98 6.74 -8.48
C ASP A 251 -2.44 8.20 -8.41
N ALA A 252 -3.46 8.49 -7.59
CA ALA A 252 -4.07 9.81 -7.49
C ALA A 252 -3.08 10.89 -7.02
N GLU A 253 -2.15 10.51 -6.15
CA GLU A 253 -1.18 11.40 -5.54
C GLU A 253 0.10 11.50 -6.37
N PHE A 254 0.59 10.36 -6.89
CA PHE A 254 1.90 10.25 -7.52
C PHE A 254 1.88 10.21 -9.06
N GLY A 255 0.77 9.79 -9.69
CA GLY A 255 0.63 9.57 -11.14
C GLY A 255 1.10 8.19 -11.60
N THR A 256 1.11 7.94 -12.91
CA THR A 256 1.40 6.62 -13.46
C THR A 256 2.91 6.33 -13.50
N LEU A 257 3.34 5.18 -12.99
CA LEU A 257 4.74 4.74 -13.12
C LEU A 257 4.94 4.07 -14.48
N LEU A 258 5.91 4.54 -15.26
CA LEU A 258 6.37 3.91 -16.49
C LEU A 258 7.79 3.37 -16.31
N VAL A 259 8.04 2.19 -16.85
CA VAL A 259 9.36 1.55 -16.88
C VAL A 259 9.73 1.30 -18.33
N LEU A 260 10.89 1.77 -18.75
CA LEU A 260 11.42 1.61 -20.10
C LEU A 260 12.62 0.67 -20.07
N ALA A 261 12.53 -0.44 -20.80
CA ALA A 261 13.69 -1.28 -21.05
C ALA A 261 14.58 -0.60 -22.09
N MET A 262 15.85 -0.44 -21.75
CA MET A 262 16.84 0.19 -22.63
C MET A 262 17.61 -0.90 -23.41
N ARG A 263 18.83 -0.61 -23.85
CA ARG A 263 19.69 -1.59 -24.53
C ARG A 263 20.14 -2.68 -23.54
N PRO A 264 20.44 -3.90 -24.03
CA PRO A 264 21.12 -4.91 -23.22
C PRO A 264 22.34 -4.32 -22.51
N GLY A 265 22.41 -4.48 -21.18
CA GLY A 265 23.49 -3.95 -20.34
C GLY A 265 23.29 -2.53 -19.78
N ASP A 266 22.33 -1.76 -20.29
CA ASP A 266 21.96 -0.47 -19.72
C ASP A 266 20.92 -0.64 -18.59
N GLU A 267 20.86 0.34 -17.67
CA GLU A 267 19.83 0.38 -16.63
C GLU A 267 18.46 0.77 -17.23
N PHE A 268 17.39 0.19 -16.72
CA PHE A 268 16.03 0.57 -17.11
C PHE A 268 15.70 1.95 -16.58
N VAL A 269 15.04 2.75 -17.41
CA VAL A 269 14.63 4.10 -17.07
C VAL A 269 13.24 4.05 -16.44
N ARG A 270 13.07 4.74 -15.31
CA ARG A 270 11.77 4.89 -14.65
C ARG A 270 11.28 6.32 -14.80
N LEU A 271 10.06 6.47 -15.29
CA LEU A 271 9.39 7.75 -15.44
C LEU A 271 8.11 7.76 -14.60
N ARG A 272 7.80 8.89 -13.98
CA ARG A 272 6.48 9.14 -13.39
C ARG A 272 5.73 10.09 -14.29
N TRP A 273 4.66 9.62 -14.91
CA TRP A 273 3.85 10.40 -15.84
C TRP A 273 2.70 11.08 -15.09
N ARG A 274 2.69 12.42 -15.04
CA ARG A 274 1.61 13.22 -14.45
C ARG A 274 1.34 14.46 -15.30
N GLY A 275 0.13 14.58 -15.82
CA GLY A 275 -0.23 15.66 -16.74
C GLY A 275 0.50 15.53 -18.09
N LYS A 276 1.23 16.59 -18.51
CA LYS A 276 1.83 16.68 -19.85
C LYS A 276 3.33 16.38 -19.93
N GLN A 277 4.03 16.20 -18.80
CA GLN A 277 5.47 15.93 -18.79
C GLN A 277 5.85 14.88 -17.72
N PRO A 278 6.70 13.90 -18.04
CA PRO A 278 7.16 12.89 -17.10
C PRO A 278 8.33 13.36 -16.23
N ALA A 279 8.36 12.90 -14.98
CA ALA A 279 9.49 13.05 -14.06
C ALA A 279 10.38 11.81 -14.04
N LEU A 280 11.69 12.01 -14.16
CA LEU A 280 12.67 10.92 -14.07
C LEU A 280 12.81 10.44 -12.62
N LEU A 281 12.78 9.12 -12.43
CA LEU A 281 13.01 8.44 -11.17
C LEU A 281 14.33 7.64 -11.21
N PRO A 282 14.88 7.22 -10.05
CA PRO A 282 15.97 6.26 -10.02
C PRO A 282 15.62 4.99 -10.82
N GLY A 283 16.54 4.58 -11.70
CA GLY A 283 16.34 3.46 -12.62
C GLY A 283 16.30 2.08 -11.96
N LEU A 284 16.19 1.03 -12.77
CA LEU A 284 16.31 -0.36 -12.33
C LEU A 284 17.53 -1.02 -12.97
N SER A 285 18.24 -1.82 -12.18
CA SER A 285 19.29 -2.70 -12.67
C SER A 285 18.68 -3.99 -13.19
N ALA A 286 18.97 -4.31 -14.45
CA ALA A 286 18.55 -5.53 -15.12
C ALA A 286 19.79 -6.26 -15.70
N PRO A 287 20.62 -6.89 -14.83
CA PRO A 287 21.82 -7.58 -15.29
C PRO A 287 21.48 -8.74 -16.23
N PHE A 288 22.24 -8.85 -17.33
CA PHE A 288 22.07 -9.88 -18.36
C PHE A 288 20.74 -9.83 -19.12
N TYR A 289 20.03 -8.70 -19.07
CA TYR A 289 18.87 -8.48 -19.93
C TYR A 289 19.26 -8.65 -21.40
N ASP A 290 18.51 -9.48 -22.13
CA ASP A 290 18.78 -9.87 -23.51
C ASP A 290 18.14 -8.95 -24.55
N GLY A 291 17.28 -8.00 -24.13
CA GLY A 291 16.61 -7.08 -25.04
C GLY A 291 15.27 -7.57 -25.60
N ALA A 292 14.76 -8.71 -25.12
CA ALA A 292 13.56 -9.37 -25.63
C ALA A 292 12.26 -8.67 -25.17
N ALA A 293 11.87 -8.86 -23.90
CA ALA A 293 10.69 -8.22 -23.31
C ALA A 293 10.77 -8.09 -21.79
N ILE A 294 9.84 -7.30 -21.25
CA ILE A 294 9.62 -7.09 -19.82
C ILE A 294 8.13 -7.29 -19.48
N ALA A 295 7.83 -7.71 -18.25
CA ALA A 295 6.46 -7.82 -17.74
C ALA A 295 6.35 -7.35 -16.28
N LEU A 296 5.14 -6.95 -15.86
CA LEU A 296 4.88 -6.63 -14.45
C LEU A 296 4.48 -7.92 -13.72
N ALA A 297 5.24 -8.30 -12.70
CA ALA A 297 4.92 -9.46 -11.86
C ALA A 297 3.76 -9.15 -10.89
N PRO A 298 3.04 -10.17 -10.38
CA PRO A 298 1.93 -9.98 -9.45
C PRO A 298 2.31 -9.28 -8.13
N ASP A 299 3.59 -9.28 -7.75
CA ASP A 299 4.12 -8.55 -6.59
C ASP A 299 4.48 -7.08 -6.91
N GLY A 300 4.25 -6.62 -8.14
CA GLY A 300 4.55 -5.28 -8.63
C GLY A 300 6.01 -5.08 -9.07
N ARG A 301 6.86 -6.11 -9.04
CA ARG A 301 8.23 -6.02 -9.57
C ARG A 301 8.24 -6.13 -11.09
N VAL A 302 9.29 -5.61 -11.70
CA VAL A 302 9.51 -5.77 -13.15
C VAL A 302 10.27 -7.06 -13.39
N ALA A 303 9.64 -7.99 -14.09
CA ALA A 303 10.26 -9.20 -14.61
C ALA A 303 10.87 -8.93 -15.98
N TYR A 304 11.99 -9.57 -16.28
CA TYR A 304 12.64 -9.56 -17.58
C TYR A 304 13.26 -10.92 -17.89
N TRP A 305 13.43 -11.20 -19.18
CA TRP A 305 14.06 -12.44 -19.62
C TRP A 305 15.57 -12.31 -19.80
N THR A 306 16.26 -13.43 -19.61
CA THR A 306 17.69 -13.57 -19.86
C THR A 306 17.95 -14.91 -20.55
N SER A 307 19.14 -15.09 -21.09
CA SER A 307 19.60 -16.39 -21.61
C SER A 307 19.53 -17.55 -20.60
N GLN A 308 19.44 -17.26 -19.29
CA GLN A 308 19.31 -18.26 -18.22
C GLN A 308 17.88 -18.38 -17.67
N GLY A 309 16.90 -17.70 -18.27
CA GLY A 309 15.50 -17.68 -17.85
C GLY A 309 15.11 -16.38 -17.12
N LEU A 310 14.00 -16.47 -16.39
CA LEU A 310 13.33 -15.36 -15.72
C LEU A 310 14.20 -14.70 -14.62
N ARG A 311 14.27 -13.37 -14.63
CA ARG A 311 14.84 -12.56 -13.54
C ARG A 311 13.97 -11.35 -13.20
N HIS A 312 14.21 -10.77 -12.04
CA HIS A 312 13.53 -9.55 -11.58
C HIS A 312 14.49 -8.38 -11.55
N ALA A 313 14.01 -7.21 -11.94
CA ALA A 313 14.76 -5.97 -11.89
C ALA A 313 14.89 -5.53 -10.44
N ALA A 314 16.10 -5.13 -10.07
CA ALA A 314 16.39 -4.56 -8.76
C ALA A 314 16.50 -3.05 -8.87
N PRO A 315 16.28 -2.27 -7.80
CA PRO A 315 16.60 -0.86 -7.79
C PRO A 315 18.05 -0.63 -8.23
N ALA A 316 18.26 0.19 -9.27
CA ALA A 316 19.59 0.56 -9.71
C ALA A 316 20.31 1.39 -8.63
N ARG A 317 21.63 1.49 -8.75
CA ARG A 317 22.36 2.49 -7.96
C ARG A 317 21.93 3.87 -8.44
N ALA A 318 21.11 4.53 -7.65
CA ALA A 318 20.63 5.87 -7.95
C ALA A 318 21.83 6.80 -8.14
N HIS A 319 21.90 7.47 -9.30
CA HIS A 319 22.88 8.50 -9.57
C HIS A 319 22.25 9.85 -9.25
N TYR A 320 22.82 10.60 -8.32
CA TYR A 320 22.35 11.93 -7.93
C TYR A 320 23.33 13.02 -8.37
N LYS A 321 22.80 14.22 -8.62
CA LYS A 321 23.62 15.44 -8.69
C LYS A 321 24.38 15.63 -7.37
N PRO A 322 25.63 16.12 -7.38
CA PRO A 322 26.45 16.24 -6.16
C PRO A 322 26.00 17.38 -5.23
N ARG A 323 25.35 18.41 -5.77
CA ARG A 323 24.88 19.59 -5.05
C ARG A 323 23.56 20.06 -5.65
N GLY A 324 22.68 20.60 -4.80
CA GLY A 324 21.42 21.21 -5.19
C GLY A 324 20.94 22.19 -4.11
N VAL A 325 20.05 23.11 -4.49
CA VAL A 325 19.51 24.15 -3.62
C VAL A 325 17.98 24.18 -3.74
N LEU A 326 17.32 24.16 -2.59
CA LEU A 326 15.88 24.41 -2.44
C LEU A 326 15.69 25.77 -1.76
N MET A 327 15.02 26.70 -2.43
CA MET A 327 14.62 27.98 -1.85
C MET A 327 13.16 27.91 -1.43
N GLY A 328 12.90 28.09 -0.13
CA GLY A 328 11.57 28.17 0.42
C GLY A 328 10.85 29.48 0.06
N HIS A 329 9.53 29.47 0.16
CA HIS A 329 8.70 30.67 0.05
C HIS A 329 8.75 31.50 1.35
N ALA A 330 8.32 32.76 1.27
CA ALA A 330 8.19 33.64 2.43
C ALA A 330 7.22 33.07 3.47
N LEU A 331 7.70 32.88 4.70
CA LEU A 331 6.90 32.53 5.87
C LEU A 331 6.49 33.82 6.59
N ASP A 332 5.19 34.06 6.77
CA ASP A 332 4.67 35.30 7.37
C ASP A 332 4.30 35.09 8.85
N SER A 333 4.95 35.84 9.74
CA SER A 333 4.60 35.90 11.17
C SER A 333 3.39 36.80 11.47
N GLY A 334 3.02 37.69 10.54
CA GLY A 334 1.98 38.71 10.69
C GLY A 334 2.38 39.90 11.57
N GLN A 335 3.62 39.95 12.06
CA GLN A 335 4.12 40.96 12.99
C GLN A 335 5.45 41.53 12.50
N ASP A 336 5.54 42.85 12.36
CA ASP A 336 6.77 43.54 11.99
C ASP A 336 7.84 43.36 13.08
N GLN A 337 9.10 43.32 12.67
CA GLN A 337 10.25 43.17 13.58
C GLN A 337 10.17 41.89 14.45
N THR A 338 9.60 40.81 13.91
CA THR A 338 9.54 39.52 14.62
C THR A 338 10.92 38.91 14.75
N THR A 339 11.32 38.59 15.98
CA THR A 339 12.49 37.73 16.23
C THR A 339 12.04 36.29 16.11
N TRP A 340 12.61 35.56 15.14
CA TRP A 340 12.28 34.16 14.89
C TRP A 340 12.99 33.25 15.90
N GLY A 341 12.38 32.11 16.20
CA GLY A 341 12.89 31.14 17.18
C GLY A 341 13.84 30.10 16.57
N ARG A 342 13.60 28.83 16.87
CA ARG A 342 14.33 27.71 16.27
C ARG A 342 13.63 27.17 15.04
N VAL A 343 14.40 26.54 14.16
CA VAL A 343 13.93 25.70 13.07
C VAL A 343 14.13 24.24 13.47
N LEU A 344 13.08 23.44 13.35
CA LEU A 344 13.11 21.98 13.49
C LEU A 344 12.88 21.34 12.11
N ILE A 345 13.83 20.54 11.66
CA ILE A 345 13.88 19.92 10.33
C ILE A 345 13.78 18.41 10.47
N GLU A 346 12.84 17.78 9.77
CA GLU A 346 12.78 16.33 9.62
C GLU A 346 13.53 15.93 8.35
N ALA A 347 14.68 15.29 8.49
CA ALA A 347 15.53 14.90 7.38
C ALA A 347 16.22 13.55 7.59
N CYS A 348 16.55 12.85 6.51
CA CYS A 348 17.45 11.70 6.51
C CYS A 348 18.76 12.13 5.87
N LEU A 349 19.86 12.05 6.63
CA LEU A 349 21.21 12.42 6.21
C LEU A 349 22.12 11.19 6.25
N PRO A 350 22.23 10.43 5.14
CA PRO A 350 23.18 9.32 5.05
C PRO A 350 24.64 9.78 5.20
N ALA A 351 25.52 8.87 5.62
CA ALA A 351 26.95 9.16 5.72
C ALA A 351 27.52 9.67 4.38
N GLY A 352 28.28 10.76 4.43
CA GLY A 352 28.84 11.45 3.26
C GLY A 352 27.90 12.47 2.62
N THR A 353 26.73 12.72 3.20
CA THR A 353 25.80 13.76 2.75
C THR A 353 25.69 14.88 3.80
N GLN A 354 25.37 16.10 3.36
CA GLN A 354 25.22 17.26 4.22
C GLN A 354 23.97 18.07 3.82
N LEU A 355 23.32 18.66 4.83
CA LEU A 355 22.26 19.65 4.66
C LEU A 355 22.71 20.92 5.37
N ARG A 356 22.64 22.06 4.68
CA ARG A 356 22.93 23.39 5.23
C ARG A 356 21.68 24.26 5.11
N LEU A 357 21.48 25.11 6.10
CA LEU A 357 20.32 26.02 6.18
C LEU A 357 20.81 27.47 6.15
N TRP A 358 20.22 28.29 5.29
CA TRP A 358 20.33 29.74 5.34
C TRP A 358 18.96 30.32 5.67
N THR A 359 18.98 31.40 6.45
CA THR A 359 17.78 32.10 6.91
C THR A 359 17.89 33.57 6.54
N PHE A 360 16.87 34.10 5.88
CA PHE A 360 16.77 35.51 5.52
C PHE A 360 15.48 36.10 6.06
N THR A 361 15.51 37.34 6.53
CA THR A 361 14.35 38.01 7.10
C THR A 361 14.19 39.41 6.53
N ARG A 362 12.94 39.85 6.38
CA ARG A 362 12.54 41.21 5.97
C ARG A 362 11.17 41.56 6.57
N ASP A 363 10.86 42.84 6.70
CA ASP A 363 9.51 43.28 7.07
C ASP A 363 8.59 43.45 5.85
N ASP A 364 9.18 43.72 4.69
CA ASP A 364 8.52 43.91 3.40
C ASP A 364 8.61 42.63 2.53
N ILE A 365 7.49 42.30 1.89
CA ILE A 365 7.40 41.20 0.92
C ILE A 365 7.78 41.66 -0.49
N ASP A 366 7.56 42.95 -0.77
CA ASP A 366 7.80 43.59 -2.06
C ASP A 366 9.29 43.88 -2.24
N HIS A 367 9.91 43.19 -3.19
CA HIS A 367 11.27 43.47 -3.64
C HIS A 367 11.36 43.25 -5.15
N ASP A 368 12.14 44.09 -5.83
CA ASP A 368 12.17 44.17 -7.29
C ASP A 368 12.93 43.01 -7.97
N ASP A 369 13.60 42.15 -7.20
CA ASP A 369 14.50 41.11 -7.69
C ASP A 369 14.29 39.69 -7.10
N PRO A 370 13.04 39.16 -7.01
CA PRO A 370 12.81 37.83 -6.46
C PRO A 370 13.49 36.76 -7.33
N TRP A 371 14.06 35.75 -6.68
CA TRP A 371 14.64 34.62 -7.41
C TRP A 371 13.57 33.95 -8.30
N PRO A 372 13.90 33.54 -9.54
CA PRO A 372 12.93 32.92 -10.43
C PRO A 372 12.45 31.56 -9.88
N ARG A 373 11.14 31.33 -9.93
CA ARG A 373 10.56 30.04 -9.55
C ARG A 373 10.96 28.98 -10.57
N MET A 374 11.68 27.95 -10.11
CA MET A 374 12.07 26.80 -10.92
C MET A 374 11.36 25.55 -10.42
N PRO A 375 10.73 24.74 -11.29
CA PRO A 375 10.06 23.53 -10.88
C PRO A 375 11.06 22.48 -10.40
N PRO A 376 10.62 21.48 -9.60
CA PRO A 376 11.44 20.32 -9.29
C PRO A 376 11.99 19.69 -10.56
N ALA A 377 13.25 19.22 -10.53
CA ALA A 377 13.87 18.61 -11.70
C ALA A 377 13.00 17.45 -12.25
N GLY A 378 12.70 17.51 -13.55
CA GLY A 378 11.84 16.56 -14.25
C GLY A 378 10.33 16.83 -14.10
N GLN A 379 9.89 17.90 -13.44
CA GLN A 379 8.46 18.22 -13.30
C GLN A 379 8.13 19.52 -14.04
N ALA A 380 6.90 19.61 -14.54
CA ALA A 380 6.36 20.88 -15.02
C ALA A 380 6.09 21.82 -13.83
N LEU A 381 6.19 23.13 -14.07
CA LEU A 381 5.76 24.13 -13.10
C LEU A 381 4.27 23.95 -12.84
N SER A 382 3.93 23.65 -11.59
CA SER A 382 2.53 23.50 -11.17
C SER A 382 1.93 24.88 -10.93
N ASP A 383 0.65 25.06 -11.25
CA ASP A 383 -0.07 26.29 -10.92
C ASP A 383 -0.10 26.49 -9.40
N ILE A 384 0.46 27.60 -8.93
CA ILE A 384 0.45 27.98 -7.52
C ILE A 384 -0.75 28.90 -7.31
N ALA A 385 -1.59 28.57 -6.33
CA ALA A 385 -2.63 29.49 -5.87
C ALA A 385 -1.96 30.77 -5.32
N LEU A 386 -2.20 31.91 -5.99
CA LEU A 386 -1.72 33.26 -5.65
C LEU A 386 -0.17 33.37 -5.52
N PRO A 387 0.57 33.38 -6.64
CA PRO A 387 2.04 33.52 -6.63
C PRO A 387 2.57 34.81 -6.00
N GLY A 388 1.75 35.87 -5.97
CA GLY A 388 2.09 37.18 -5.39
C GLY A 388 2.22 37.18 -3.86
N ASP A 389 1.55 36.25 -3.17
CA ASP A 389 1.53 36.22 -1.70
C ASP A 389 2.68 35.40 -1.09
N THR A 390 3.57 34.83 -1.93
CA THR A 390 4.61 33.88 -1.48
C THR A 390 5.96 34.06 -2.18
N PRO A 391 6.50 35.27 -2.37
CA PRO A 391 7.70 35.47 -3.16
C PRO A 391 8.91 34.71 -2.59
N LEU A 392 9.84 34.44 -3.48
CA LEU A 392 11.14 33.85 -3.18
C LEU A 392 12.09 34.91 -2.63
N PRO A 393 13.24 34.53 -2.02
CA PRO A 393 14.19 35.53 -1.53
C PRO A 393 14.77 36.36 -2.68
N SER A 394 15.22 37.58 -2.35
CA SER A 394 15.94 38.46 -3.28
C SER A 394 17.20 37.80 -3.81
N SER A 395 17.40 37.90 -5.12
CA SER A 395 18.57 37.36 -5.80
C SER A 395 19.85 38.03 -5.34
N TYR A 396 19.82 39.35 -5.12
CA TYR A 396 20.95 40.09 -4.56
C TYR A 396 21.30 39.62 -3.15
N THR A 397 20.30 39.48 -2.26
CA THR A 397 20.53 39.01 -0.89
C THR A 397 21.15 37.62 -0.86
N TRP A 398 20.68 36.71 -1.69
CA TRP A 398 21.24 35.36 -1.79
C TRP A 398 22.68 35.35 -2.34
N LEU A 399 22.96 36.10 -3.41
CA LEU A 399 24.27 36.05 -4.07
C LEU A 399 25.36 36.85 -3.37
N GLN A 400 25.01 37.95 -2.70
CA GLN A 400 25.97 38.93 -2.18
C GLN A 400 25.97 39.07 -0.65
N GLN A 401 24.87 38.72 0.01
CA GLN A 401 24.69 38.93 1.46
C GLN A 401 24.33 37.64 2.21
N ALA A 402 24.49 36.48 1.57
CA ALA A 402 24.37 35.21 2.27
C ALA A 402 25.40 35.18 3.40
N GLY A 403 24.92 35.27 4.64
CA GLY A 403 25.71 35.05 5.83
C GLY A 403 26.17 33.60 5.95
N GLU A 404 26.67 33.22 7.12
CA GLU A 404 27.06 31.84 7.36
C GLU A 404 25.83 30.91 7.47
N PRO A 405 25.88 29.70 6.89
CA PRO A 405 24.81 28.72 7.06
C PRO A 405 24.72 28.26 8.52
N ALA A 406 23.49 28.11 9.01
CA ALA A 406 23.22 27.52 10.30
C ALA A 406 23.67 26.05 10.32
N ARG A 407 24.37 25.66 11.39
CA ARG A 407 24.70 24.27 11.66
C ARG A 407 23.46 23.54 12.19
N LEU A 408 23.20 22.37 11.62
CA LEU A 408 22.11 21.51 12.05
C LEU A 408 22.62 20.56 13.14
N HIS A 409 21.91 20.52 14.26
CA HIS A 409 22.21 19.63 15.38
C HIS A 409 21.13 18.56 15.45
N ARG A 410 21.52 17.30 15.62
CA ARG A 410 20.56 16.20 15.73
C ARG A 410 19.83 16.32 17.08
N ASP A 411 18.50 16.27 17.03
CA ASP A 411 17.62 16.26 18.18
C ASP A 411 17.18 14.81 18.46
N ASP A 412 17.67 14.26 19.57
CA ASP A 412 17.36 12.90 20.04
C ASP A 412 16.31 12.89 21.18
N SER A 413 15.56 13.98 21.35
CA SER A 413 14.49 14.07 22.36
C SER A 413 13.35 13.08 22.08
N GLN A 414 12.89 12.38 23.12
CA GLN A 414 11.93 11.27 22.99
C GLN A 414 10.47 11.71 22.75
N ARG A 415 10.11 12.96 23.10
CA ARG A 415 8.81 13.62 22.86
C ARG A 415 7.61 12.64 22.77
N PRO A 416 7.22 11.99 23.88
CA PRO A 416 6.36 10.79 23.88
C PRO A 416 4.93 10.98 23.33
N LEU A 417 4.45 12.22 23.24
CA LEU A 417 3.13 12.56 22.68
C LEU A 417 3.20 13.20 21.29
N SER A 418 4.41 13.38 20.78
CA SER A 418 4.63 13.89 19.44
C SER A 418 4.48 12.78 18.41
N ARG A 419 4.25 13.18 17.15
CA ARG A 419 4.22 12.23 16.05
C ARG A 419 5.59 11.56 15.93
N PRO A 420 5.67 10.21 15.84
CA PRO A 420 6.93 9.53 15.63
C PRO A 420 7.55 9.98 14.31
N VAL A 421 8.87 10.13 14.33
CA VAL A 421 9.65 10.46 13.14
C VAL A 421 9.53 9.31 12.14
N ALA A 422 9.43 9.62 10.85
CA ALA A 422 9.35 8.58 9.83
C ALA A 422 10.61 7.68 9.85
N GLU A 423 10.44 6.40 9.50
CA GLU A 423 11.55 5.45 9.49
C GLU A 423 12.71 5.94 8.60
N GLY A 424 13.94 5.90 9.15
CA GLY A 424 15.14 6.42 8.49
C GLY A 424 15.33 7.93 8.56
N PHE A 425 14.37 8.70 9.11
CA PHE A 425 14.51 10.14 9.34
C PHE A 425 14.93 10.43 10.78
N ALA A 426 15.54 11.59 10.98
CA ALA A 426 15.84 12.17 12.28
C ALA A 426 15.39 13.63 12.32
N LEU A 427 15.19 14.15 13.52
CA LEU A 427 14.95 15.57 13.74
C LEU A 427 16.30 16.28 13.87
N TYR A 428 16.40 17.43 13.23
CA TYR A 428 17.53 18.34 13.34
C TYR A 428 17.04 19.71 13.75
N GLU A 429 17.71 20.34 14.69
CA GLU A 429 17.41 21.69 15.14
C GLU A 429 18.51 22.67 14.75
N ALA A 430 18.11 23.92 14.51
CA ALA A 430 19.02 25.04 14.32
C ALA A 430 18.36 26.35 14.78
N PRO A 431 19.11 27.27 15.40
CA PRO A 431 18.59 28.59 15.76
C PRO A 431 18.45 29.47 14.51
N VAL A 432 17.40 30.30 14.45
CA VAL A 432 17.33 31.39 13.47
C VAL A 432 18.14 32.57 14.00
N LEU A 433 19.28 32.86 13.37
CA LEU A 433 20.17 33.96 13.75
C LEU A 433 20.01 35.20 12.86
N ALA A 434 19.01 35.18 11.97
CA ALA A 434 18.68 36.31 11.11
C ALA A 434 18.15 37.49 11.95
N PRO A 435 18.33 38.75 11.48
CA PRO A 435 17.78 39.91 12.17
C PRO A 435 16.25 39.84 12.27
N PRO A 436 15.61 40.61 13.17
CA PRO A 436 14.15 40.62 13.28
C PRO A 436 13.50 41.08 11.98
N GLY A 437 12.41 40.41 11.59
CA GLY A 437 11.65 40.75 10.39
C GLY A 437 10.35 39.95 10.29
N ARG A 438 9.30 40.53 9.71
CA ARG A 438 7.99 39.89 9.55
C ARG A 438 8.02 38.59 8.75
N PHE A 439 8.74 38.57 7.64
CA PHE A 439 8.87 37.45 6.72
C PHE A 439 10.20 36.72 6.92
N LEU A 440 10.18 35.39 6.82
CA LEU A 440 11.35 34.52 6.87
C LEU A 440 11.42 33.62 5.63
N TRP A 441 12.58 33.56 5.00
CA TRP A 441 12.91 32.60 3.95
C TRP A 441 13.91 31.57 4.46
N LEU A 442 13.62 30.30 4.20
CA LEU A 442 14.52 29.18 4.47
C LEU A 442 15.11 28.69 3.14
N VAL A 443 16.44 28.71 3.02
CA VAL A 443 17.14 28.13 1.87
C VAL A 443 17.90 26.90 2.36
N PHE A 444 17.73 25.79 1.66
CA PHE A 444 18.36 24.51 1.97
C PHE A 444 19.32 24.13 0.86
N GLU A 445 20.60 23.96 1.19
CA GLU A 445 21.59 23.40 0.26
C GLU A 445 21.82 21.94 0.64
N LEU A 446 21.59 21.08 -0.32
CA LEU A 446 21.80 19.65 -0.23
C LEU A 446 23.13 19.33 -0.90
N THR A 447 24.00 18.62 -0.18
CA THR A 447 25.24 18.07 -0.72
C THR A 447 25.23 16.57 -0.55
N GLY A 448 25.49 15.85 -1.63
CA GLY A 448 25.41 14.39 -1.67
C GLY A 448 26.58 13.76 -2.40
N THR A 449 26.54 12.44 -2.46
CA THR A 449 27.46 11.65 -3.29
C THR A 449 26.72 11.16 -4.52
N ARG A 450 27.43 10.57 -5.50
CA ARG A 450 26.77 9.97 -6.67
C ARG A 450 25.69 8.96 -6.28
N GLY A 451 25.87 8.19 -5.19
CA GLY A 451 24.94 7.13 -4.78
C GLY A 451 23.98 7.47 -3.65
N LYS A 452 24.14 8.62 -2.98
CA LYS A 452 23.37 8.98 -1.78
C LYS A 452 22.98 10.45 -1.80
N SER A 453 21.70 10.73 -1.56
CA SER A 453 21.16 12.07 -1.40
C SER A 453 20.65 12.30 0.02
N PRO A 454 20.81 13.52 0.60
CA PRO A 454 19.97 13.99 1.69
C PRO A 454 18.50 13.90 1.29
N ARG A 455 17.62 13.60 2.24
CA ARG A 455 16.16 13.60 2.06
C ARG A 455 15.54 14.55 3.07
N LEU A 456 14.92 15.63 2.59
CA LEU A 456 14.26 16.65 3.41
C LEU A 456 12.74 16.46 3.35
N ARG A 457 12.09 16.27 4.49
CA ARG A 457 10.65 15.96 4.57
C ARG A 457 9.82 17.11 5.10
N SER A 458 10.26 17.78 6.15
CA SER A 458 9.57 18.94 6.71
C SER A 458 10.54 19.92 7.38
N ALA A 459 10.14 21.18 7.46
CA ALA A 459 10.81 22.21 8.24
C ALA A 459 9.76 23.04 9.00
N ARG A 460 9.91 23.16 10.31
CA ARG A 460 9.00 23.91 11.20
C ARG A 460 9.78 25.03 11.87
N VAL A 461 9.23 26.23 11.91
CA VAL A 461 9.84 27.39 12.57
C VAL A 461 8.93 27.94 13.64
N ASP A 462 9.50 28.28 14.79
CA ASP A 462 8.78 28.89 15.90
C ASP A 462 8.78 30.44 15.78
N TYR A 463 7.64 31.09 16.01
CA TYR A 463 7.51 32.55 16.00
C TYR A 463 6.52 33.07 17.05
N PRO A 464 6.78 34.23 17.69
CA PRO A 464 8.13 34.76 17.89
C PRO A 464 8.98 33.74 18.67
N GLY A 465 10.30 33.93 18.68
CA GLY A 465 11.19 33.10 19.48
C GLY A 465 11.00 33.30 20.99
N HIS A 466 11.84 32.63 21.78
CA HIS A 466 11.59 32.49 23.22
C HIS A 466 11.57 33.82 24.00
N SER A 467 10.79 33.85 25.07
CA SER A 467 10.57 35.04 25.90
C SER A 467 11.44 35.10 27.17
N LEU A 468 12.25 34.07 27.45
CA LEU A 468 13.05 33.96 28.69
C LEU A 468 13.91 35.19 28.98
N LEU A 469 14.46 35.82 27.94
CA LEU A 469 15.27 37.03 28.08
C LEU A 469 14.51 38.17 28.78
N ARG A 470 13.19 38.31 28.51
CA ARG A 470 12.34 39.34 29.12
C ARG A 470 12.05 39.07 30.60
N GLN A 471 12.24 37.83 31.06
CA GLN A 471 12.06 37.43 32.45
C GLN A 471 13.31 37.72 33.30
N LEU A 472 14.45 38.01 32.67
CA LEU A 472 15.69 38.37 33.34
C LEU A 472 15.82 39.89 33.54
N PRO A 473 16.52 40.35 34.60
CA PRO A 473 16.80 41.76 34.81
C PRO A 473 17.43 42.43 33.59
N ARG A 474 16.90 43.60 33.20
CA ARG A 474 17.35 44.37 32.02
C ARG A 474 18.84 44.74 32.06
N THR A 475 19.45 44.78 33.23
CA THR A 475 20.89 45.06 33.40
C THR A 475 21.78 44.01 32.73
N LEU A 476 21.34 42.76 32.62
CA LEU A 476 22.10 41.65 32.03
C LEU A 476 22.14 41.67 30.49
N TRP A 477 21.21 42.37 29.85
CA TRP A 477 21.06 42.39 28.39
C TRP A 477 20.86 43.81 27.83
N ARG A 478 21.27 44.83 28.58
CA ARG A 478 21.18 46.23 28.13
C ARG A 478 22.05 46.49 26.90
N GLU A 479 23.22 45.87 26.84
CA GLU A 479 24.14 45.97 25.71
C GLU A 479 23.69 45.03 24.56
N PRO A 480 23.68 45.49 23.30
CA PRO A 480 23.22 44.67 22.17
C PRO A 480 23.95 43.34 21.99
N ALA A 481 25.27 43.32 22.22
CA ALA A 481 26.07 42.10 22.10
C ALA A 481 25.74 41.09 23.22
N ALA A 482 25.61 41.56 24.47
CA ALA A 482 25.20 40.73 25.59
C ALA A 482 23.78 40.18 25.39
N ARG A 483 22.87 41.00 24.82
CA ARG A 483 21.51 40.59 24.48
C ARG A 483 21.47 39.46 23.47
N ASP A 484 22.20 39.58 22.36
CA ASP A 484 22.25 38.56 21.30
C ASP A 484 22.90 37.26 21.81
N PHE A 485 24.01 37.36 22.54
CA PHE A 485 24.64 36.21 23.17
C PHE A 485 23.70 35.51 24.16
N LEU A 486 23.10 36.25 25.10
CA LEU A 486 22.25 35.68 26.15
C LEU A 486 20.97 35.08 25.56
N TYR A 487 20.40 35.70 24.52
CA TYR A 487 19.29 35.12 23.77
C TYR A 487 19.67 33.74 23.25
N ARG A 488 20.76 33.64 22.46
CA ARG A 488 21.25 32.37 21.89
C ARG A 488 21.60 31.34 22.97
N PHE A 489 22.21 31.78 24.06
CA PHE A 489 22.57 30.93 25.20
C PHE A 489 21.34 30.31 25.89
N LEU A 490 20.22 31.03 25.95
CA LEU A 490 18.98 30.56 26.56
C LEU A 490 18.11 29.73 25.61
N MET A 491 18.39 29.71 24.30
CA MET A 491 17.58 28.98 23.31
C MET A 491 17.43 27.47 23.63
N PRO A 492 18.50 26.71 23.98
CA PRO A 492 18.34 25.28 24.31
C PRO A 492 17.47 25.04 25.55
N MET A 493 17.58 25.92 26.56
CA MET A 493 16.75 25.85 27.76
C MET A 493 15.29 26.16 27.45
N ALA A 494 15.04 27.18 26.61
CA ALA A 494 13.70 27.50 26.13
C ALA A 494 13.10 26.33 25.34
N ALA A 495 13.86 25.76 24.42
CA ALA A 495 13.48 24.58 23.63
C ALA A 495 13.03 23.41 24.51
N MET A 496 13.80 23.09 25.54
CA MET A 496 13.47 22.04 26.51
C MET A 496 12.18 22.35 27.28
N LEU A 497 12.02 23.59 27.76
CA LEU A 497 10.82 24.01 28.50
C LEU A 497 9.56 23.97 27.61
N ASP A 498 9.67 24.46 26.37
CA ASP A 498 8.58 24.44 25.38
C ASP A 498 8.17 22.99 25.05
N GLU A 499 9.12 22.07 24.99
CA GLU A 499 8.82 20.65 24.80
C GLU A 499 8.08 20.04 25.99
N TRP A 500 8.50 20.34 27.22
CA TRP A 500 7.82 19.87 28.42
C TRP A 500 6.42 20.45 28.54
N ASP A 501 6.23 21.73 28.20
CA ASP A 501 4.90 22.35 28.16
C ASP A 501 4.03 21.72 27.07
N GLY A 502 4.61 21.43 25.90
CA GLY A 502 3.94 20.70 24.81
C GLY A 502 3.47 19.31 25.23
N VAL A 503 4.27 18.55 25.97
CA VAL A 503 3.88 17.24 26.52
C VAL A 503 2.82 17.41 27.62
N SER A 504 3.01 18.37 28.53
CA SER A 504 2.10 18.63 29.65
C SER A 504 0.71 19.03 29.17
N SER A 505 0.61 19.94 28.20
CA SER A 505 -0.66 20.40 27.62
C SER A 505 -1.42 19.26 26.92
N GLN A 506 -0.70 18.29 26.36
CA GLN A 506 -1.27 17.15 25.65
C GLN A 506 -1.54 15.92 26.52
N ARG A 507 -1.28 15.98 27.84
CA ARG A 507 -1.45 14.84 28.76
C ARG A 507 -2.83 14.19 28.72
N HIS A 508 -3.87 14.96 28.40
CA HIS A 508 -5.24 14.47 28.28
C HIS A 508 -5.38 13.37 27.21
N ARG A 509 -4.49 13.34 26.20
CA ARG A 509 -4.45 12.30 25.17
C ARG A 509 -4.09 10.93 25.72
N LEU A 510 -3.35 10.85 26.82
CA LEU A 510 -3.02 9.59 27.50
C LEU A 510 -4.22 8.95 28.20
N LEU A 511 -5.27 9.74 28.48
CA LEU A 511 -6.48 9.27 29.16
C LEU A 511 -7.57 8.80 28.18
N ASP A 512 -7.37 9.00 26.87
CA ASP A 512 -8.30 8.53 25.84
C ASP A 512 -7.74 7.28 25.15
N GLY A 513 -8.37 6.13 25.39
CA GLY A 513 -7.96 4.84 24.79
C GLY A 513 -7.99 4.82 23.25
N ARG A 514 -8.63 5.80 22.59
CA ARG A 514 -8.59 5.94 21.13
C ARG A 514 -7.27 6.53 20.61
N ILE A 515 -6.64 7.40 21.40
CA ILE A 515 -5.52 8.25 20.96
C ILE A 515 -4.23 7.90 21.70
N ALA A 516 -4.33 7.37 22.93
CA ALA A 516 -3.17 7.01 23.74
C ALA A 516 -2.22 6.08 22.97
N PRO A 517 -0.88 6.23 23.09
CA PRO A 517 0.08 5.30 22.51
C PRO A 517 -0.21 3.85 22.93
N GLY A 518 0.04 2.88 22.04
CA GLY A 518 -0.24 1.45 22.31
C GLY A 518 0.45 0.95 23.57
N GLU A 519 1.69 1.39 23.81
CA GLU A 519 2.48 1.08 25.02
C GLU A 519 1.87 1.62 26.32
N ALA A 520 1.04 2.66 26.26
CA ALA A 520 0.36 3.23 27.40
C ALA A 520 -0.98 2.56 27.71
N LEU A 521 -1.50 1.70 26.82
CA LEU A 521 -2.79 1.02 27.02
C LEU A 521 -2.79 0.10 28.24
N PRO A 522 -1.75 -0.72 28.52
CA PRO A 522 -1.71 -1.52 29.75
C PRO A 522 -1.70 -0.67 31.02
N TRP A 523 -0.97 0.45 31.01
CA TRP A 523 -0.98 1.42 32.12
C TRP A 523 -2.37 2.01 32.32
N LEU A 524 -3.06 2.42 31.25
CA LEU A 524 -4.43 2.95 31.32
C LEU A 524 -5.43 1.88 31.81
N ALA A 525 -5.30 0.65 31.32
CA ALA A 525 -6.13 -0.49 31.72
C ALA A 525 -5.97 -0.84 33.21
N SER A 526 -4.77 -0.64 33.77
CA SER A 526 -4.49 -0.93 35.18
C SER A 526 -5.36 -0.11 36.14
N PHE A 527 -5.71 1.13 35.79
CA PHE A 527 -6.61 1.97 36.61
C PHE A 527 -8.03 1.41 36.71
N MET A 528 -8.46 0.60 35.74
CA MET A 528 -9.79 -0.02 35.70
C MET A 528 -9.76 -1.48 36.16
N GLY A 529 -8.59 -2.01 36.54
CA GLY A 529 -8.42 -3.43 36.86
C GLY A 529 -8.59 -4.36 35.67
N LEU A 530 -8.43 -3.85 34.44
CA LEU A 530 -8.45 -4.66 33.22
C LEU A 530 -7.04 -5.23 32.98
N ALA A 531 -6.93 -6.56 33.08
CA ALA A 531 -5.71 -7.27 32.72
C ALA A 531 -5.66 -7.48 31.20
N MET A 532 -4.65 -6.91 30.55
CA MET A 532 -4.41 -7.09 29.12
C MET A 532 -3.75 -8.44 28.86
N ASP A 533 -4.28 -9.18 27.89
CA ASP A 533 -3.64 -10.41 27.41
C ASP A 533 -2.74 -10.10 26.20
N PRO A 534 -1.50 -10.62 26.14
CA PRO A 534 -0.63 -10.46 24.98
C PRO A 534 -1.23 -10.95 23.65
N CYS A 535 -2.23 -11.83 23.69
CA CYS A 535 -2.94 -12.25 22.48
C CYS A 535 -3.85 -11.18 21.87
N TRP A 536 -4.11 -10.06 22.56
CA TRP A 536 -5.02 -9.03 22.08
C TRP A 536 -4.32 -8.09 21.09
N PRO A 537 -4.79 -8.01 19.83
CA PRO A 537 -4.36 -6.95 18.93
C PRO A 537 -4.63 -5.57 19.54
N GLU A 538 -3.85 -4.57 19.15
CA GLU A 538 -3.98 -3.21 19.69
C GLU A 538 -5.42 -2.67 19.53
N ALA A 539 -6.08 -2.97 18.40
CA ALA A 539 -7.48 -2.59 18.17
C ALA A 539 -8.44 -3.14 19.24
N VAL A 540 -8.26 -4.40 19.64
CA VAL A 540 -9.02 -5.07 20.69
C VAL A 540 -8.71 -4.45 22.06
N GLN A 541 -7.43 -4.20 22.36
CA GLN A 541 -7.01 -3.55 23.61
C GLN A 541 -7.68 -2.17 23.77
N ARG A 542 -7.69 -1.36 22.70
CA ARG A 542 -8.33 -0.04 22.69
C ARG A 542 -9.84 -0.13 22.92
N ALA A 543 -10.51 -1.06 22.24
CA ALA A 543 -11.95 -1.28 22.41
C ALA A 543 -12.30 -1.73 23.84
N MET A 544 -11.54 -2.66 24.40
CA MET A 544 -11.70 -3.12 25.78
C MET A 544 -11.53 -1.99 26.79
N VAL A 545 -10.52 -1.14 26.64
CA VAL A 545 -10.31 0.03 27.52
C VAL A 545 -11.49 1.00 27.46
N ARG A 546 -12.01 1.27 26.26
CA ARG A 546 -13.14 2.20 26.08
C ARG A 546 -14.43 1.68 26.72
N GLU A 547 -14.65 0.38 26.67
CA GLU A 547 -15.87 -0.26 27.20
C GLU A 547 -15.67 -0.88 28.60
N ALA A 548 -14.48 -0.77 29.19
CA ALA A 548 -14.17 -1.42 30.47
C ALA A 548 -15.15 -1.03 31.59
N ALA A 549 -15.47 0.26 31.73
CA ALA A 549 -16.38 0.74 32.77
C ALA A 549 -17.79 0.10 32.69
N PRO A 550 -18.52 0.15 31.55
CA PRO A 550 -19.81 -0.53 31.45
C PRO A 550 -19.70 -2.06 31.54
N LEU A 551 -18.66 -2.67 30.97
CA LEU A 551 -18.45 -4.12 31.00
C LEU A 551 -18.22 -4.64 32.42
N PHE A 552 -17.47 -3.90 33.25
CA PHE A 552 -17.14 -4.31 34.61
C PHE A 552 -18.31 -4.10 35.57
N ARG A 553 -19.22 -3.16 35.29
CA ARG A 553 -20.47 -3.00 36.06
C ARG A 553 -21.39 -4.22 35.99
N THR A 554 -21.33 -4.96 34.88
CA THR A 554 -22.15 -6.16 34.64
C THR A 554 -21.28 -7.40 34.46
N ARG A 555 -20.09 -7.44 35.08
CA ARG A 555 -19.15 -8.55 34.98
C ARG A 555 -19.81 -9.88 35.38
N GLY A 556 -19.55 -10.93 34.60
CA GLY A 556 -20.12 -12.26 34.83
C GLY A 556 -21.55 -12.45 34.32
N THR A 557 -22.16 -11.43 33.73
CA THR A 557 -23.48 -11.54 33.06
C THR A 557 -23.32 -11.93 31.60
N VAL A 558 -24.36 -12.55 31.03
CA VAL A 558 -24.39 -12.93 29.60
C VAL A 558 -24.13 -11.73 28.67
N PRO A 559 -24.73 -10.53 28.84
CA PRO A 559 -24.43 -9.39 27.97
C PRO A 559 -22.98 -8.92 28.01
N SER A 560 -22.37 -8.86 29.20
CA SER A 560 -20.97 -8.43 29.35
C SER A 560 -20.02 -9.43 28.72
N LEU A 561 -20.20 -10.72 29.01
CA LEU A 561 -19.36 -11.78 28.47
C LEU A 561 -19.49 -11.86 26.93
N ARG A 562 -20.72 -11.76 26.41
CA ARG A 562 -20.99 -11.71 24.97
C ARG A 562 -20.22 -10.54 24.33
N ARG A 563 -20.37 -9.32 24.87
CA ARG A 563 -19.74 -8.12 24.31
C ARG A 563 -18.21 -8.19 24.34
N MET A 564 -17.62 -8.72 25.42
CA MET A 564 -16.17 -8.92 25.49
C MET A 564 -15.66 -9.90 24.41
N ILE A 565 -16.38 -10.99 24.17
CA ILE A 565 -16.01 -11.97 23.14
C ILE A 565 -16.18 -11.35 21.76
N GLU A 566 -17.28 -10.63 21.49
CA GLU A 566 -17.50 -9.91 20.23
C GLU A 566 -16.35 -8.94 19.93
N ILE A 567 -15.86 -8.19 20.93
CA ILE A 567 -14.72 -7.28 20.77
C ILE A 567 -13.46 -8.06 20.39
N LEU A 568 -13.20 -9.19 21.05
CA LEU A 568 -12.02 -10.04 20.78
C LEU A 568 -12.09 -10.72 19.41
N SER A 569 -13.28 -11.11 18.95
CA SER A 569 -13.52 -11.74 17.66
C SER A 569 -13.86 -10.75 16.54
N GLU A 570 -13.47 -9.48 16.69
CA GLU A 570 -13.62 -8.41 15.69
C GLU A 570 -15.06 -8.26 15.15
N GLY A 571 -16.05 -8.42 16.04
CA GLY A 571 -17.47 -8.26 15.73
C GLY A 571 -18.18 -9.53 15.29
N ALA A 572 -17.56 -10.71 15.38
CA ALA A 572 -18.27 -11.96 15.15
C ALA A 572 -19.48 -12.13 16.09
N GLU A 573 -20.54 -12.75 15.59
CA GLU A 573 -21.73 -13.05 16.40
C GLU A 573 -21.39 -14.09 17.47
N VAL A 574 -21.82 -13.83 18.71
CA VAL A 574 -21.56 -14.69 19.88
C VAL A 574 -22.88 -15.11 20.53
N ILE A 575 -23.09 -16.42 20.56
CA ILE A 575 -24.27 -17.03 21.15
C ILE A 575 -23.86 -17.72 22.44
N ILE A 576 -24.52 -17.35 23.55
CA ILE A 576 -24.30 -17.96 24.86
C ILE A 576 -25.58 -18.68 25.26
N LEU A 577 -25.47 -19.99 25.47
CA LEU A 577 -26.57 -20.85 25.88
C LEU A 577 -26.32 -21.43 27.27
N GLU A 578 -27.21 -21.12 28.20
CA GLU A 578 -27.18 -21.69 29.55
C GLU A 578 -27.87 -23.06 29.55
N HIS A 579 -27.17 -24.10 30.01
CA HIS A 579 -27.64 -25.49 29.89
C HIS A 579 -28.91 -25.77 30.70
N PHE A 580 -29.23 -25.00 31.73
CA PHE A 580 -30.49 -25.16 32.46
C PHE A 580 -31.71 -24.97 31.55
N ARG A 581 -31.58 -24.24 30.43
CA ARG A 581 -32.64 -24.06 29.42
C ARG A 581 -32.86 -25.31 28.56
N LEU A 582 -31.89 -26.22 28.53
CA LEU A 582 -31.96 -27.50 27.82
C LEU A 582 -32.59 -28.61 28.65
N ARG A 583 -32.90 -28.35 29.94
CA ARG A 583 -33.52 -29.33 30.84
C ARG A 583 -34.78 -29.89 30.19
N GLY A 584 -34.80 -31.21 29.97
CA GLY A 584 -35.92 -31.96 29.41
C GLY A 584 -36.14 -31.81 27.89
N GLY A 585 -35.08 -31.75 27.09
CA GLY A 585 -35.15 -32.06 25.65
C GLY A 585 -35.80 -31.01 24.74
N GLY A 586 -35.85 -29.75 25.15
CA GLY A 586 -36.46 -28.66 24.37
C GLY A 586 -35.67 -28.31 23.09
N VAL A 587 -36.34 -28.38 21.94
CA VAL A 587 -35.91 -27.89 20.62
C VAL A 587 -36.16 -26.39 20.51
N ALA A 588 -35.18 -25.62 20.02
CA ALA A 588 -35.36 -24.21 19.65
C ALA A 588 -35.84 -24.10 18.19
N GLY A 589 -36.88 -23.29 17.94
CA GLY A 589 -37.43 -23.04 16.59
C GLY A 589 -38.94 -22.82 16.52
N ASN A 590 -39.68 -23.02 17.61
CA ASN A 590 -41.12 -22.76 17.67
C ASN A 590 -41.40 -21.53 18.57
N PRO A 591 -42.03 -20.45 18.04
CA PRO A 591 -42.32 -19.22 18.80
C PRO A 591 -43.29 -19.44 19.98
N GLN A 592 -43.95 -20.60 20.06
CA GLN A 592 -44.80 -21.00 21.19
C GLN A 592 -44.06 -21.80 22.28
N VAL A 593 -42.78 -22.12 22.14
CA VAL A 593 -42.03 -22.88 23.17
C VAL A 593 -41.80 -22.07 24.45
N ASN A 594 -41.77 -20.73 24.35
CA ASN A 594 -41.80 -19.87 25.53
C ASN A 594 -43.14 -19.94 26.30
N GLN A 595 -44.19 -20.53 25.73
CA GLN A 595 -45.48 -20.75 26.39
C GLN A 595 -45.60 -22.14 27.02
N SER A 596 -44.75 -23.12 26.65
CA SER A 596 -44.66 -24.39 27.38
C SER A 596 -43.74 -24.26 28.58
N GLN A 597 -44.10 -23.33 29.48
CA GLN A 597 -43.63 -23.35 30.86
C GLN A 597 -44.54 -24.26 31.67
N ALA A 598 -44.28 -25.56 31.61
CA ALA A 598 -44.75 -26.47 32.64
C ALA A 598 -43.54 -27.11 33.33
N VAL A 599 -42.80 -26.26 34.07
CA VAL A 599 -42.16 -26.71 35.30
C VAL A 599 -43.03 -26.16 36.41
N LEU A 600 -44.05 -26.92 36.80
CA LEU A 600 -44.55 -26.80 38.16
C LEU A 600 -43.34 -27.15 39.04
N GLY A 601 -42.98 -26.25 39.97
CA GLY A 601 -41.98 -26.59 40.99
C GLY A 601 -42.29 -27.97 41.56
N VAL A 602 -41.25 -28.78 41.81
CA VAL A 602 -41.26 -30.25 42.09
C VAL A 602 -41.35 -31.22 40.90
N GLY A 603 -40.76 -30.89 39.75
CA GLY A 603 -40.29 -31.92 38.80
C GLY A 603 -41.36 -32.66 37.99
N PHE A 604 -42.62 -32.21 38.01
CA PHE A 604 -43.68 -32.77 37.16
C PHE A 604 -43.78 -32.04 35.82
N ARG A 605 -43.91 -32.81 34.73
CA ARG A 605 -44.30 -32.33 33.41
C ARG A 605 -45.62 -32.93 32.97
N VAL A 606 -46.42 -32.16 32.26
CA VAL A 606 -47.59 -32.62 31.50
C VAL A 606 -47.23 -32.48 30.02
N GLY A 607 -47.03 -33.60 29.33
CA GLY A 607 -46.70 -33.66 27.89
C GLY A 607 -45.72 -34.79 27.56
N GLY A 608 -46.15 -35.72 26.70
CA GLY A 608 -45.37 -36.88 26.27
C GLY A 608 -44.43 -36.61 25.08
N LEU A 609 -43.72 -37.66 24.66
CA LEU A 609 -42.83 -37.67 23.48
C LEU A 609 -43.59 -37.31 22.19
N LEU A 610 -42.97 -36.49 21.34
CA LEU A 610 -43.52 -36.08 20.04
C LEU A 610 -43.63 -37.30 19.10
N GLY A 611 -44.84 -37.53 18.58
CA GLY A 611 -45.11 -38.51 17.51
C GLY A 611 -45.94 -39.72 17.92
N GLU A 612 -46.21 -39.93 19.21
CA GLU A 612 -47.09 -41.02 19.66
C GLU A 612 -48.44 -40.47 20.17
N PRO A 613 -49.58 -40.99 19.67
CA PRO A 613 -50.90 -40.51 20.04
C PRO A 613 -51.37 -41.02 21.42
N GLU A 614 -50.59 -41.84 22.12
CA GLU A 614 -50.97 -42.39 23.43
C GLU A 614 -50.42 -41.57 24.59
N SER A 615 -51.33 -41.19 25.49
CA SER A 615 -51.01 -40.56 26.77
C SER A 615 -50.55 -41.61 27.79
N ARG A 616 -49.26 -41.94 27.78
CA ARG A 616 -48.66 -42.74 28.87
C ARG A 616 -48.21 -41.83 30.01
N PRO A 617 -48.55 -42.13 31.27
CA PRO A 617 -47.87 -41.52 32.41
C PRO A 617 -46.40 -41.92 32.34
N MET A 618 -45.52 -40.93 32.37
CA MET A 618 -44.07 -41.07 32.21
C MET A 618 -43.44 -41.64 33.50
N ALA A 619 -43.77 -42.88 33.85
CA ALA A 619 -43.18 -43.58 35.00
C ALA A 619 -41.82 -44.22 34.68
N ASP A 620 -41.46 -44.35 33.40
CA ASP A 620 -40.22 -45.01 32.92
C ASP A 620 -39.21 -44.06 32.24
N ALA A 621 -39.46 -42.75 32.20
CA ALA A 621 -38.36 -41.83 31.89
C ALA A 621 -37.53 -41.66 33.17
N GLY A 622 -36.28 -42.15 33.15
CA GLY A 622 -35.35 -41.97 34.26
C GLY A 622 -35.26 -40.50 34.72
N PRO A 623 -34.83 -40.26 35.98
CA PRO A 623 -34.80 -38.93 36.57
C PRO A 623 -34.08 -37.94 35.65
N VAL A 624 -34.69 -36.77 35.42
CA VAL A 624 -34.05 -35.70 34.65
C VAL A 624 -32.75 -35.34 35.35
N ASP A 625 -31.63 -35.46 34.64
CA ASP A 625 -30.30 -35.13 35.17
C ASP A 625 -30.17 -33.60 35.32
N PHE A 626 -30.56 -33.11 36.49
CA PHE A 626 -30.45 -31.70 36.86
C PHE A 626 -28.99 -31.27 37.04
N ASP A 627 -28.15 -32.18 37.55
CA ASP A 627 -26.74 -31.94 37.87
C ASP A 627 -25.91 -31.82 36.59
N GLY A 628 -26.24 -32.58 35.54
CA GLY A 628 -25.62 -32.49 34.22
C GLY A 628 -25.80 -31.15 33.52
N HIS A 629 -26.81 -30.35 33.90
CA HIS A 629 -27.14 -29.06 33.28
C HIS A 629 -26.93 -27.85 34.21
N ALA A 630 -26.68 -28.07 35.50
CA ALA A 630 -26.49 -26.99 36.47
C ALA A 630 -25.15 -26.28 36.26
N HIS A 631 -25.15 -24.96 36.39
CA HIS A 631 -23.94 -24.10 36.33
C HIS A 631 -23.08 -24.26 35.07
N ARG A 632 -23.65 -24.74 33.95
CA ARG A 632 -22.95 -24.93 32.68
C ARG A 632 -23.50 -24.02 31.59
N PHE A 633 -22.64 -23.51 30.72
CA PHE A 633 -23.06 -22.77 29.53
C PHE A 633 -22.14 -23.05 28.32
N THR A 634 -22.68 -22.99 27.12
CA THR A 634 -21.90 -23.10 25.88
C THR A 634 -21.80 -21.72 25.23
N VAL A 635 -20.61 -21.39 24.76
CA VAL A 635 -20.34 -20.19 23.96
C VAL A 635 -20.05 -20.63 22.53
N THR A 636 -20.87 -20.18 21.59
CA THR A 636 -20.65 -20.40 20.16
C THR A 636 -20.23 -19.08 19.52
N VAL A 637 -19.03 -19.05 18.95
CA VAL A 637 -18.53 -17.93 18.16
C VAL A 637 -18.72 -18.23 16.69
N VAL A 638 -19.51 -17.40 16.00
CA VAL A 638 -19.82 -17.54 14.58
C VAL A 638 -18.68 -16.97 13.72
N ALA A 639 -17.48 -17.52 13.91
CA ALA A 639 -16.30 -17.19 13.13
C ALA A 639 -15.31 -18.37 13.10
N ALA A 640 -14.40 -18.34 12.14
CA ALA A 640 -13.26 -19.24 12.11
C ALA A 640 -12.12 -18.65 12.95
N LEU A 641 -11.91 -19.19 14.15
CA LEU A 641 -10.80 -18.80 15.01
C LEU A 641 -9.62 -19.76 14.83
N SER A 642 -8.40 -19.24 14.87
CA SER A 642 -7.18 -20.03 15.04
C SER A 642 -7.09 -20.62 16.46
N ASP A 643 -6.26 -21.64 16.65
CA ASP A 643 -6.05 -22.24 17.99
C ASP A 643 -5.55 -21.21 19.01
N ALA A 644 -4.71 -20.26 18.58
CA ALA A 644 -4.23 -19.15 19.41
C ALA A 644 -5.36 -18.21 19.84
N GLN A 645 -6.27 -17.85 18.92
CA GLN A 645 -7.44 -17.02 19.22
C GLN A 645 -8.45 -17.78 20.11
N LEU A 646 -8.64 -19.08 19.89
CA LEU A 646 -9.51 -19.89 20.74
C LEU A 646 -8.98 -19.99 22.18
N ALA A 647 -7.66 -20.14 22.35
CA ALA A 647 -7.02 -20.11 23.67
C ALA A 647 -7.19 -18.75 24.35
N CYS A 648 -7.10 -17.66 23.59
CA CYS A 648 -7.33 -16.30 24.04
C CYS A 648 -8.79 -16.09 24.54
N VAL A 649 -9.79 -16.54 23.77
CA VAL A 649 -11.21 -16.50 24.16
C VAL A 649 -11.45 -17.31 25.44
N ARG A 650 -10.85 -18.50 25.55
CA ARG A 650 -10.98 -19.34 26.75
C ARG A 650 -10.42 -18.63 28.00
N ARG A 651 -9.25 -18.01 27.91
CA ARG A 651 -8.67 -17.23 29.03
C ARG A 651 -9.54 -16.06 29.42
N LEU A 652 -10.08 -15.32 28.45
CA LEU A 652 -11.01 -14.22 28.69
C LEU A 652 -12.26 -14.71 29.45
N ILE A 653 -12.87 -15.80 29.00
CA ILE A 653 -14.05 -16.37 29.67
C ILE A 653 -13.69 -16.83 31.08
N GLU A 654 -12.55 -17.48 31.29
CA GLU A 654 -12.11 -17.92 32.61
C GLU A 654 -11.94 -16.75 33.60
N VAL A 655 -11.36 -15.64 33.14
CA VAL A 655 -11.16 -14.44 33.96
C VAL A 655 -12.48 -13.75 34.32
N HIS A 656 -13.47 -13.76 33.42
CA HIS A 656 -14.69 -12.97 33.57
C HIS A 656 -15.94 -13.76 33.96
N LYS A 657 -15.93 -15.10 33.90
CA LYS A 657 -17.05 -15.94 34.34
C LYS A 657 -17.20 -15.96 35.86
N PRO A 658 -18.41 -16.22 36.38
CA PRO A 658 -18.58 -16.57 37.79
C PRO A 658 -17.78 -17.83 38.16
N ALA A 659 -17.15 -17.84 39.33
CA ALA A 659 -16.24 -18.93 39.72
C ALA A 659 -16.89 -20.33 39.72
N HIS A 660 -18.19 -20.41 40.01
CA HIS A 660 -18.93 -21.67 40.13
C HIS A 660 -19.44 -22.23 38.81
N THR A 661 -19.22 -21.56 37.67
CA THR A 661 -19.72 -22.01 36.37
C THR A 661 -18.64 -22.71 35.53
N ALA A 662 -19.08 -23.71 34.77
CA ALA A 662 -18.28 -24.40 33.75
C ALA A 662 -18.77 -24.00 32.35
N PHE A 663 -17.85 -24.00 31.37
CA PHE A 663 -18.18 -23.59 30.02
C PHE A 663 -17.52 -24.44 28.94
N GLU A 664 -18.15 -24.46 27.78
CA GLU A 664 -17.60 -25.03 26.55
C GLU A 664 -17.61 -23.96 25.45
N VAL A 665 -16.61 -23.97 24.56
CA VAL A 665 -16.48 -23.00 23.45
C VAL A 665 -16.44 -23.71 22.12
N CYS A 666 -17.29 -23.28 21.19
CA CYS A 666 -17.44 -23.80 19.83
C CYS A 666 -17.25 -22.69 18.79
N THR A 667 -16.73 -23.02 17.59
CA THR A 667 -16.45 -22.06 16.50
C THR A 667 -17.00 -22.53 15.15
N ALA A 668 -17.46 -21.63 14.29
CA ALA A 668 -18.13 -21.96 13.02
C ALA A 668 -17.24 -22.55 11.89
N ARG A 669 -15.90 -22.55 11.99
CA ARG A 669 -14.99 -23.17 10.99
C ARG A 669 -15.30 -24.65 10.75
N SER A 670 -15.89 -25.32 11.74
CA SER A 670 -16.13 -26.75 11.73
C SER A 670 -17.30 -27.20 10.84
N GLY A 671 -18.06 -26.28 10.26
CA GLY A 671 -19.40 -26.59 9.76
C GLY A 671 -20.31 -27.12 10.89
N ILE A 672 -21.50 -27.59 10.51
CA ILE A 672 -22.42 -28.26 11.43
C ILE A 672 -21.81 -29.61 11.84
N ARG A 673 -21.43 -29.77 13.12
CA ARG A 673 -20.94 -31.04 13.67
C ARG A 673 -21.99 -31.67 14.59
N VAL A 674 -22.49 -32.83 14.20
CA VAL A 674 -23.41 -33.62 15.03
C VAL A 674 -22.73 -33.93 16.37
N GLY A 675 -23.37 -33.58 17.48
CA GLY A 675 -22.87 -33.80 18.84
C GLY A 675 -22.04 -32.66 19.47
N LEU A 676 -21.62 -31.65 18.70
CA LEU A 676 -20.86 -30.49 19.21
C LEU A 676 -21.45 -29.19 18.68
N GLY A 677 -22.23 -28.48 19.50
CA GLY A 677 -22.77 -27.15 19.17
C GLY A 677 -23.74 -27.11 17.96
N SER A 678 -24.19 -28.26 17.44
CA SER A 678 -25.15 -28.34 16.34
C SER A 678 -26.57 -28.10 16.86
N GLN A 679 -27.00 -26.84 16.82
CA GLN A 679 -28.35 -26.41 17.17
C GLN A 679 -29.01 -25.75 15.96
N VAL A 680 -30.02 -26.41 15.41
CA VAL A 680 -30.77 -25.93 14.25
C VAL A 680 -31.44 -24.60 14.58
N GLY A 681 -31.19 -23.56 13.78
CA GLY A 681 -31.79 -22.22 13.96
C GLY A 681 -31.03 -21.27 14.90
N MET A 682 -29.98 -21.72 15.60
CA MET A 682 -29.10 -20.83 16.40
C MET A 682 -27.65 -20.87 15.91
N GLY A 683 -27.11 -22.05 15.58
CA GLY A 683 -25.71 -22.22 15.12
C GLY A 683 -25.60 -22.72 13.69
N THR A 684 -26.69 -22.66 12.91
CA THR A 684 -26.74 -23.12 11.50
C THR A 684 -26.09 -22.11 10.59
N VAL A 685 -24.76 -22.03 10.67
CA VAL A 685 -23.95 -21.22 9.75
C VAL A 685 -23.19 -22.16 8.83
N VAL A 686 -23.56 -22.13 7.56
CA VAL A 686 -22.79 -22.77 6.48
C VAL A 686 -21.59 -21.87 6.25
N GLY A 687 -20.48 -22.17 6.94
CA GLY A 687 -19.21 -21.51 6.65
C GLY A 687 -18.75 -21.82 5.23
N ALA A 688 -17.79 -21.07 4.72
CA ALA A 688 -17.01 -21.51 3.57
C ALA A 688 -16.31 -22.81 3.98
N SER A 689 -16.94 -23.96 3.73
CA SER A 689 -16.22 -25.21 3.57
C SER A 689 -15.14 -24.87 2.56
N GLY A 690 -13.86 -24.94 2.97
CA GLY A 690 -12.76 -24.72 2.04
C GLY A 690 -13.10 -25.46 0.76
N GLY A 691 -13.10 -24.74 -0.37
CA GLY A 691 -13.42 -25.32 -1.68
C GLY A 691 -12.70 -26.66 -1.82
N PHE A 692 -13.34 -27.62 -2.48
CA PHE A 692 -12.84 -28.98 -2.63
C PHE A 692 -11.33 -28.97 -2.91
N GLN A 693 -10.52 -29.37 -1.93
CA GLN A 693 -9.09 -29.56 -2.15
C GLN A 693 -8.87 -30.97 -2.70
N PRO A 694 -8.01 -31.15 -3.71
CA PRO A 694 -7.65 -32.48 -4.19
C PRO A 694 -7.05 -33.28 -3.03
N ALA A 695 -7.62 -34.46 -2.74
CA ALA A 695 -7.06 -35.36 -1.75
C ALA A 695 -5.94 -36.20 -2.39
N VAL A 696 -4.73 -36.15 -1.82
CA VAL A 696 -3.66 -37.09 -2.15
C VAL A 696 -3.98 -38.42 -1.47
N VAL A 697 -4.05 -39.49 -2.24
CA VAL A 697 -4.38 -40.84 -1.73
C VAL A 697 -3.24 -41.33 -0.84
N GLY A 698 -3.55 -41.71 0.41
CA GLY A 698 -2.58 -42.17 1.42
C GLY A 698 -2.76 -41.48 2.78
N PRO A 699 -2.58 -40.15 2.89
CA PRO A 699 -2.76 -39.40 4.14
C PRO A 699 -4.20 -38.93 4.43
N ALA A 700 -5.15 -39.06 3.50
CA ALA A 700 -6.52 -38.58 3.69
C ALA A 700 -7.38 -39.57 4.51
N ALA A 701 -7.69 -39.22 5.76
CA ALA A 701 -8.65 -39.95 6.59
C ALA A 701 -10.05 -39.33 6.48
N LEU A 702 -11.02 -40.11 5.98
CA LEU A 702 -12.44 -39.74 5.97
C LEU A 702 -12.94 -39.54 7.41
N GLY A 703 -13.60 -38.40 7.66
CA GLY A 703 -14.10 -38.02 9.00
C GLY A 703 -13.26 -36.98 9.74
N HIS A 704 -12.04 -36.67 9.28
CA HIS A 704 -11.14 -35.66 9.87
C HIS A 704 -10.88 -34.44 8.97
N GLY A 705 -11.80 -34.10 8.06
CA GLY A 705 -11.74 -32.86 7.28
C GLY A 705 -11.94 -32.99 5.76
N PHE A 706 -12.03 -34.21 5.23
CA PHE A 706 -12.26 -34.46 3.80
C PHE A 706 -13.69 -34.94 3.53
N VAL A 707 -14.33 -34.41 2.48
CA VAL A 707 -15.68 -34.78 2.01
C VAL A 707 -15.57 -35.26 0.56
N LEU A 708 -16.10 -36.45 0.26
CA LEU A 708 -16.25 -36.95 -1.11
C LEU A 708 -17.50 -36.32 -1.74
N GLY A 709 -17.31 -35.51 -2.78
CA GLY A 709 -18.40 -34.94 -3.57
C GLY A 709 -18.19 -35.22 -5.06
N GLY A 710 -19.08 -36.01 -5.67
CA GLY A 710 -19.23 -36.03 -7.12
C GLY A 710 -20.01 -34.79 -7.57
N ARG A 711 -19.60 -34.15 -8.67
CA ARG A 711 -20.40 -33.10 -9.30
C ARG A 711 -21.56 -33.74 -10.10
N PRO A 712 -22.79 -33.18 -10.06
CA PRO A 712 -23.85 -33.52 -11.00
C PRO A 712 -23.52 -33.09 -12.44
#